data_AF-E1VIX6-F1
#
_entry.id   AF-E1VIX6-F1
#
_cell.length_a   1.000
_cell.length_b   1.000
_cell.length_c   1.000
_cell.angle_alpha   90.00
_cell.angle_beta   90.00
_cell.angle_gamma   90.00
#
_symmetry.space_group_name_H-M   'P 1'
#
loop_
_entity.id
_entity.type
_entity.pdbx_description
1 polymer ?
#
loop_
_entity_poly.entity_id
_entity_poly.type
_entity_poly.pdbx_seq_one_letter_code
_entity_poly.pdbx_strand_id
1 'polypeptide(L)'
;MRFLMAEPTLPSPWPAVATTALRVAFGIIWAVGAALTWSPDFATHYVGYLHNASTGQPEWSGWWFSLWIALISPNALLFTWLTRLATTVTALALLVGFGGKTLYLLGALFSLLIWSTAEGFGGPYTVGVSNIGTAITYVLIFFALIGLHYRTGFVPYSLDYLIERRWPAWQRIAEWNEATTPPPQPETLPPGIQIGAILGILALLVLLIAGLPSTLNVKSATPETAAAAVSPLMLAAKTPLASARDARLPPVLEGEQVVVDVIAEDKQIAIANGVDYQAWTFGGVVPGPVIHVREGQTVKVRFSNKGTMHHSVDFHSAITPPSLDYVDIMPNEMLEFSFVAKTPGAFVYHCGTPPVLLHMGNGMYGAIIVDPKEGLPPADENYVIVQSEWYTKLASGNVMAPDYQKMLDIRPDEVVFNGVAKQYVDHPLTVTAGKRMRLYFVNAGPSMWSAFHIIGGMFDRVYPDANPAHFQSGVSTYSVGPGEGAIFDAVLEEPGHYPFVDHSFAHLMLGAVGIIDVKPAEGMTATRKPVITKTAQATPAAAEPAPTGPYKFDPARAESAYAANCGACHQANGQGMAGVFPPLVNNKAVQDPNPAKHISVILDGLQGEEIDGTVYQSPMPPFKGALNDTQIADIINHERSSWGNKGKLVSPEDVKAAR
;
A
#
# COMPACT_ATOMS: atom_id res chain seq x y z
N MET A 1 41.80 -40.97 -58.55
CA MET A 1 41.44 -39.55 -58.39
C MET A 1 40.04 -39.32 -58.97
N ARG A 2 39.01 -39.27 -58.12
CA ARG A 2 37.67 -38.77 -58.47
C ARG A 2 37.33 -37.72 -57.42
N PHE A 3 37.34 -36.45 -57.82
CA PHE A 3 36.81 -35.35 -57.02
C PHE A 3 35.29 -35.41 -57.09
N LEU A 4 34.64 -35.59 -55.94
CA LEU A 4 33.20 -35.39 -55.79
C LEU A 4 32.94 -33.88 -55.82
N MET A 5 32.25 -33.41 -56.85
CA MET A 5 31.63 -32.08 -56.85
C MET A 5 30.43 -32.12 -55.91
N ALA A 6 30.39 -31.21 -54.93
CA ALA A 6 29.23 -31.00 -54.09
C ALA A 6 28.09 -30.41 -54.94
N GLU A 7 26.90 -31.02 -54.89
CA GLU A 7 25.68 -30.43 -55.42
C GLU A 7 25.32 -29.16 -54.64
N PRO A 8 24.78 -28.12 -55.30
CA PRO A 8 24.31 -26.92 -54.62
C PRO A 8 23.08 -27.30 -53.78
N THR A 9 23.19 -27.17 -52.45
CA THR A 9 22.06 -27.34 -51.53
C THR A 9 20.97 -26.32 -51.87
N LEU A 10 19.80 -26.79 -52.30
CA LEU A 10 18.62 -25.93 -52.48
C LEU A 10 18.34 -25.17 -51.16
N PRO A 11 18.06 -23.86 -51.20
CA PRO A 11 17.74 -23.10 -50.00
C PRO A 11 16.51 -23.73 -49.32
N SER A 12 16.63 -24.02 -48.02
CA SER A 12 15.54 -24.58 -47.23
C SER A 12 14.31 -23.65 -47.30
N PRO A 13 13.10 -24.16 -47.59
CA PRO A 13 11.91 -23.32 -47.67
C PRO A 13 11.27 -23.07 -46.30
N TRP A 14 11.77 -23.74 -45.26
CA TRP A 14 11.31 -23.61 -43.88
C TRP A 14 11.33 -22.18 -43.31
N PRO A 15 12.32 -21.32 -43.60
CA PRO A 15 12.32 -19.93 -43.14
C PRO A 15 11.13 -19.12 -43.65
N ALA A 16 10.74 -19.28 -44.91
CA ALA A 16 9.59 -18.56 -45.50
C ALA A 16 8.26 -19.04 -44.91
N VAL A 17 8.13 -20.35 -44.71
CA VAL A 17 6.96 -20.97 -44.07
C VAL A 17 6.85 -20.57 -42.60
N ALA A 18 7.96 -20.61 -41.85
CA ALA A 18 8.00 -20.23 -40.44
C ALA A 18 7.68 -18.74 -40.25
N THR A 19 8.18 -17.87 -41.13
CA THR A 19 7.88 -16.43 -41.10
C THR A 19 6.39 -16.17 -41.34
N THR A 20 5.79 -16.87 -42.32
CA THR A 20 4.35 -16.78 -42.59
C THR A 20 3.52 -17.29 -41.42
N ALA A 21 3.89 -18.45 -40.86
CA ALA A 21 3.20 -19.05 -39.72
C ALA A 21 3.24 -18.14 -38.48
N LEU A 22 4.41 -17.58 -38.15
CA LEU A 22 4.58 -16.64 -37.04
C LEU A 22 3.73 -15.37 -37.24
N ARG A 23 3.76 -14.80 -38.46
CA ARG A 23 2.98 -13.60 -38.80
C ARG A 23 1.48 -13.84 -38.62
N VAL A 24 0.97 -14.97 -39.14
CA VAL A 24 -0.46 -15.33 -39.04
C VAL A 24 -0.85 -15.61 -37.60
N ALA A 25 -0.07 -16.42 -36.87
CA ALA A 25 -0.34 -16.71 -35.46
C ALA A 25 -0.38 -15.42 -34.62
N PHE A 26 0.55 -14.50 -34.86
CA PHE A 26 0.56 -13.21 -34.19
C PHE A 26 -0.61 -12.31 -34.61
N GLY A 27 -1.01 -12.33 -35.88
CA GLY A 27 -2.22 -11.65 -36.36
C GLY A 27 -3.49 -12.13 -35.67
N ILE A 28 -3.57 -13.42 -35.29
CA ILE A 28 -4.71 -13.97 -34.54
C ILE A 28 -4.73 -13.45 -33.10
N ILE A 29 -3.57 -13.37 -32.44
CA ILE A 29 -3.44 -12.76 -31.11
C ILE A 29 -3.91 -11.30 -31.15
N TRP A 30 -3.48 -10.54 -32.17
CA TRP A 30 -3.95 -9.17 -32.38
C TRP A 30 -5.45 -9.08 -32.69
N ALA A 31 -6.03 -10.05 -33.39
CA ALA A 31 -7.47 -10.09 -33.67
C ALA A 31 -8.30 -10.29 -32.39
N VAL A 32 -7.83 -11.14 -31.46
CA VAL A 32 -8.45 -11.29 -30.13
C VAL A 32 -8.33 -9.99 -29.35
N GLY A 33 -7.14 -9.37 -29.33
CA GLY A 33 -6.93 -8.07 -28.70
C GLY A 33 -7.84 -6.99 -29.27
N ALA A 34 -7.99 -6.94 -30.60
CA ALA A 34 -8.91 -6.04 -31.27
C ALA A 34 -10.34 -6.27 -30.79
N ALA A 35 -10.84 -7.51 -30.78
CA ALA A 35 -12.18 -7.82 -30.29
C ALA A 35 -12.43 -7.32 -28.86
N LEU A 36 -11.44 -7.46 -27.96
CA LEU A 36 -11.52 -6.95 -26.60
C LEU A 36 -11.60 -5.42 -26.55
N THR A 37 -10.88 -4.69 -27.40
CA THR A 37 -10.98 -3.22 -27.46
C THR A 37 -12.37 -2.72 -27.87
N TRP A 38 -13.15 -3.54 -28.57
CA TRP A 38 -14.53 -3.22 -28.97
C TRP A 38 -15.56 -3.49 -27.87
N SER A 39 -15.17 -4.12 -26.75
CA SER A 39 -16.03 -4.29 -25.58
C SER A 39 -16.44 -2.93 -24.97
N PRO A 40 -17.61 -2.87 -24.30
CA PRO A 40 -18.01 -1.69 -23.52
C PRO A 40 -17.03 -1.40 -22.37
N ASP A 41 -16.57 -2.45 -21.69
CA ASP A 41 -15.70 -2.33 -20.51
C ASP A 41 -14.36 -1.69 -20.84
N PHE A 42 -13.79 -1.96 -22.02
CA PHE A 42 -12.55 -1.31 -22.44
C PHE A 42 -12.70 0.21 -22.55
N ALA A 43 -13.83 0.68 -23.08
CA ALA A 43 -14.07 2.11 -23.27
C ALA A 43 -14.34 2.83 -21.94
N THR A 44 -15.05 2.19 -21.01
CA THR A 44 -15.35 2.77 -19.69
C THR A 44 -14.12 2.88 -18.80
N HIS A 45 -13.13 2.00 -18.97
CA HIS A 45 -11.91 1.97 -18.15
C HIS A 45 -10.66 2.53 -18.85
N TYR A 46 -10.78 3.04 -20.08
CA TYR A 46 -9.66 3.45 -20.92
C TYR A 46 -8.69 4.42 -20.22
N VAL A 47 -9.22 5.47 -19.60
CA VAL A 47 -8.44 6.46 -18.84
C VAL A 47 -7.93 5.89 -17.52
N GLY A 48 -8.72 5.05 -16.86
CA GLY A 48 -8.36 4.39 -15.61
C GLY A 48 -7.10 3.53 -15.74
N TYR A 49 -6.89 2.85 -16.87
CA TYR A 49 -5.67 2.08 -17.12
C TYR A 49 -4.40 2.95 -17.06
N LEU A 50 -4.44 4.17 -17.60
CA LEU A 50 -3.29 5.07 -17.58
C LEU A 50 -3.00 5.63 -16.18
N HIS A 51 -4.04 5.99 -15.44
CA HIS A 51 -3.88 6.47 -14.07
C HIS A 51 -3.36 5.34 -13.15
N ASN A 52 -3.90 4.13 -13.28
CA ASN A 52 -3.45 2.98 -12.52
C ASN A 52 -1.99 2.62 -12.84
N ALA A 53 -1.63 2.65 -14.12
CA ALA A 53 -0.24 2.44 -14.55
C ALA A 53 0.69 3.50 -13.96
N SER A 54 0.25 4.76 -13.82
CA SER A 54 1.04 5.84 -13.24
C SER A 54 1.30 5.66 -11.73
N THR A 55 0.34 5.15 -10.96
CA THR A 55 0.41 5.09 -9.48
C THR A 55 1.50 4.14 -8.96
N GLY A 56 1.92 3.17 -9.78
CA GLY A 56 2.96 2.20 -9.45
C GLY A 56 4.28 2.43 -10.17
N GLN A 57 4.56 3.64 -10.65
CA GLN A 57 5.78 3.92 -11.44
C GLN A 57 6.69 4.93 -10.74
N PRO A 58 8.02 4.80 -10.88
CA PRO A 58 8.98 5.70 -10.27
C PRO A 58 8.82 7.13 -10.81
N GLU A 59 9.08 8.11 -9.94
CA GLU A 59 8.82 9.53 -10.21
C GLU A 59 9.49 10.07 -11.49
N TRP A 60 10.63 9.50 -11.91
CA TRP A 60 11.31 9.91 -13.15
C TRP A 60 10.44 9.73 -14.39
N SER A 61 9.46 8.83 -14.34
CA SER A 61 8.50 8.58 -15.42
C SER A 61 7.21 9.39 -15.26
N GLY A 62 7.01 10.07 -14.14
CA GLY A 62 5.79 10.81 -13.82
C GLY A 62 5.43 11.88 -14.85
N TRP A 63 6.41 12.56 -15.44
CA TRP A 63 6.18 13.55 -16.51
C TRP A 63 5.60 12.90 -17.78
N TRP A 64 6.02 11.68 -18.10
CA TRP A 64 5.56 10.95 -19.28
C TRP A 64 4.10 10.51 -19.10
N PHE A 65 3.76 9.94 -17.95
CA PHE A 65 2.38 9.59 -17.63
C PHE A 65 1.49 10.84 -17.53
N SER A 66 1.98 11.92 -16.91
CA SER A 66 1.24 13.18 -16.81
C SER A 66 0.96 13.79 -18.18
N LEU A 67 1.93 13.74 -19.10
CA LEU A 67 1.75 14.18 -20.49
C LEU A 67 0.64 13.38 -21.18
N TRP A 68 0.68 12.05 -21.10
CA TRP A 68 -0.30 11.19 -21.76
C TRP A 68 -1.68 11.27 -21.11
N ILE A 69 -1.76 11.33 -19.78
CA ILE A 69 -3.00 11.57 -19.04
C ILE A 69 -3.61 12.91 -19.45
N ALA A 70 -2.82 13.99 -19.48
CA ALA A 70 -3.30 15.31 -19.88
C ALA A 70 -3.79 15.33 -21.34
N LEU A 71 -3.20 14.52 -22.22
CA LEU A 71 -3.60 14.42 -23.62
C LEU A 71 -4.86 13.55 -23.81
N ILE A 72 -4.94 12.43 -23.09
CA ILE A 72 -5.94 11.38 -23.29
C ILE A 72 -7.21 11.63 -22.48
N SER A 73 -7.12 12.05 -21.22
CA SER A 73 -8.29 12.26 -20.35
C SER A 73 -9.35 13.20 -20.95
N PRO A 74 -9.01 14.37 -21.52
CA PRO A 74 -10.01 15.23 -22.18
C PRO A 74 -10.49 14.69 -23.54
N ASN A 75 -9.79 13.73 -24.13
CA ASN A 75 -10.04 13.19 -25.47
C ASN A 75 -10.28 11.67 -25.47
N ALA A 76 -10.78 11.11 -24.35
CA ALA A 76 -10.78 9.67 -24.11
C ALA A 76 -11.49 8.88 -25.22
N LEU A 77 -12.60 9.41 -25.73
CA LEU A 77 -13.36 8.81 -26.83
C LEU A 77 -12.50 8.70 -28.10
N LEU A 78 -11.79 9.77 -28.48
CA LEU A 78 -10.93 9.79 -29.66
C LEU A 78 -9.83 8.73 -29.55
N PHE A 79 -9.13 8.68 -28.42
CA PHE A 79 -8.05 7.72 -28.22
C PHE A 79 -8.54 6.27 -28.12
N THR A 80 -9.71 6.04 -27.54
CA THR A 80 -10.38 4.73 -27.56
C THR A 80 -10.62 4.27 -28.99
N TRP A 81 -11.15 5.14 -29.86
CA TRP A 81 -11.37 4.82 -31.27
C TRP A 81 -10.07 4.63 -32.05
N LEU A 82 -9.06 5.46 -31.82
CA LEU A 82 -7.74 5.30 -32.44
C LEU A 82 -7.12 3.94 -32.07
N THR A 83 -7.20 3.55 -30.79
CA THR A 83 -6.70 2.26 -30.32
C THR A 83 -7.47 1.10 -30.94
N ARG A 84 -8.80 1.17 -31.01
CA ARG A 84 -9.65 0.16 -31.69
C ARG A 84 -9.28 -0.02 -33.16
N LEU A 85 -9.10 1.09 -33.87
CA LEU A 85 -8.76 1.05 -35.29
C LEU A 85 -7.34 0.54 -35.50
N ALA A 86 -6.37 1.01 -34.70
CA ALA A 86 -4.97 0.59 -34.79
C ALA A 86 -4.81 -0.91 -34.51
N THR A 87 -5.45 -1.44 -33.47
CA THR A 87 -5.41 -2.88 -33.16
C THR A 87 -6.07 -3.72 -34.26
N THR A 88 -7.22 -3.28 -34.76
CA THR A 88 -7.96 -3.98 -35.84
C THR A 88 -7.17 -3.99 -37.16
N VAL A 89 -6.62 -2.85 -37.58
CA VAL A 89 -5.84 -2.73 -38.81
C VAL A 89 -4.56 -3.57 -38.72
N THR A 90 -3.87 -3.54 -37.58
CA THR A 90 -2.66 -4.35 -37.36
C THR A 90 -2.97 -5.85 -37.43
N ALA A 91 -4.08 -6.28 -36.81
CA ALA A 91 -4.53 -7.67 -36.88
C ALA A 91 -4.77 -8.12 -38.33
N LEU A 92 -5.58 -7.36 -39.07
CA LEU A 92 -5.92 -7.70 -40.47
C LEU A 92 -4.69 -7.71 -41.36
N ALA A 93 -3.81 -6.71 -41.22
CA ALA A 93 -2.61 -6.58 -42.02
C ALA A 93 -1.60 -7.71 -41.73
N LEU A 94 -1.49 -8.19 -40.48
CA LEU A 94 -0.70 -9.38 -40.14
C LEU A 94 -1.29 -10.67 -40.74
N LEU A 95 -2.62 -10.83 -40.69
CA LEU A 95 -3.28 -12.02 -41.23
C LEU A 95 -3.08 -12.14 -42.75
N VAL A 96 -3.34 -11.06 -43.49
CA VAL A 96 -3.24 -11.05 -44.95
C VAL A 96 -1.81 -10.83 -45.46
N GLY A 97 -0.91 -10.33 -44.61
CA GLY A 97 0.45 -9.98 -44.98
C GLY A 97 0.51 -8.73 -45.85
N PHE A 98 0.15 -7.59 -45.27
CA PHE A 98 0.12 -6.30 -45.94
C PHE A 98 0.96 -5.25 -45.20
N GLY A 99 1.77 -4.48 -45.93
CA GLY A 99 2.64 -3.44 -45.39
C GLY A 99 4.02 -3.91 -44.91
N GLY A 100 4.33 -5.20 -44.99
CA GLY A 100 5.66 -5.77 -44.77
C GLY A 100 6.38 -5.28 -43.50
N LYS A 101 7.65 -4.91 -43.65
CA LYS A 101 8.50 -4.39 -42.56
C LYS A 101 7.98 -3.07 -41.99
N THR A 102 7.31 -2.24 -42.80
CA THR A 102 6.69 -1.01 -42.32
C THR A 102 5.56 -1.29 -41.34
N LEU A 103 4.67 -2.26 -41.62
CA LEU A 103 3.66 -2.68 -40.64
C LEU A 103 4.32 -3.15 -39.34
N TYR A 104 5.36 -3.97 -39.45
CA TYR A 104 6.03 -4.52 -38.27
C TYR A 104 6.67 -3.42 -37.41
N LEU A 105 7.28 -2.42 -38.03
CA LEU A 105 7.84 -1.26 -37.32
C LEU A 105 6.74 -0.45 -36.63
N LEU A 106 5.65 -0.14 -37.34
CA LEU A 106 4.52 0.60 -36.78
C LEU A 106 3.86 -0.16 -35.63
N GLY A 107 3.68 -1.47 -35.77
CA GLY A 107 3.17 -2.35 -34.72
C GLY A 107 4.08 -2.40 -33.49
N ALA A 108 5.40 -2.43 -33.70
CA ALA A 108 6.38 -2.36 -32.62
C ALA A 108 6.31 -1.01 -31.89
N LEU A 109 6.24 0.11 -32.62
CA LEU A 109 6.10 1.45 -32.03
C LEU A 109 4.80 1.61 -31.26
N PHE A 110 3.69 1.11 -31.80
CA PHE A 110 2.40 1.14 -31.11
C PHE A 110 2.41 0.27 -29.85
N SER A 111 3.04 -0.90 -29.89
CA SER A 111 3.21 -1.77 -28.71
C SER A 111 4.09 -1.12 -27.66
N LEU A 112 5.20 -0.47 -28.05
CA LEU A 112 6.03 0.32 -27.12
C LEU A 112 5.24 1.46 -26.47
N LEU A 113 4.37 2.13 -27.24
CA LEU A 113 3.51 3.17 -26.70
C LEU A 113 2.55 2.61 -25.64
N ILE A 114 1.85 1.52 -25.94
CA ILE A 114 0.95 0.83 -24.99
C ILE A 114 1.70 0.41 -23.73
N TRP A 115 2.87 -0.22 -23.89
CA TRP A 115 3.72 -0.63 -22.78
C TRP A 115 4.11 0.56 -21.90
N SER A 116 4.56 1.66 -22.50
CA SER A 116 4.98 2.86 -21.79
C SER A 116 3.83 3.70 -21.19
N THR A 117 2.57 3.31 -21.40
CA THR A 117 1.40 4.08 -20.95
C THR A 117 0.35 3.21 -20.25
N ALA A 118 -0.40 2.39 -20.98
CA ALA A 118 -1.52 1.64 -20.43
C ALA A 118 -1.11 0.40 -19.62
N GLU A 119 0.02 -0.25 -19.94
CA GLU A 119 0.52 -1.40 -19.15
C GLU A 119 1.48 -0.99 -18.03
N GLY A 120 2.04 0.23 -18.09
CA GLY A 120 3.17 0.65 -17.26
C GLY A 120 4.43 -0.14 -17.60
N PHE A 121 5.61 0.42 -17.34
CA PHE A 121 6.88 -0.18 -17.77
C PHE A 121 7.15 -1.61 -17.22
N GLY A 122 6.30 -2.16 -16.34
CA GLY A 122 6.36 -3.52 -15.82
C GLY A 122 7.60 -3.82 -14.95
N GLY A 123 7.79 -5.07 -14.52
CA GLY A 123 9.00 -5.51 -13.81
C GLY A 123 9.26 -4.82 -12.46
N PRO A 124 10.50 -4.40 -12.12
CA PRO A 124 10.89 -3.96 -10.77
C PRO A 124 10.21 -2.68 -10.29
N TYR A 125 9.44 -2.03 -11.17
CA TYR A 125 8.73 -0.80 -10.87
C TYR A 125 7.42 -1.07 -10.15
N THR A 126 6.87 -2.29 -10.20
CA THR A 126 5.67 -2.69 -9.45
C THR A 126 5.99 -3.82 -8.46
N VAL A 127 5.74 -3.58 -7.17
CA VAL A 127 6.09 -4.51 -6.08
C VAL A 127 5.36 -5.85 -6.26
N GLY A 128 6.10 -6.95 -6.27
CA GLY A 128 5.56 -8.30 -6.38
C GLY A 128 5.27 -8.80 -7.81
N VAL A 129 5.60 -8.02 -8.85
CA VAL A 129 5.35 -8.38 -10.25
C VAL A 129 6.65 -8.75 -10.96
N SER A 130 6.75 -9.98 -11.46
CA SER A 130 7.91 -10.47 -12.24
C SER A 130 7.69 -10.40 -13.76
N ASN A 131 6.57 -9.82 -14.21
CA ASN A 131 6.18 -9.74 -15.62
C ASN A 131 6.52 -8.36 -16.21
N ILE A 132 7.19 -8.35 -17.36
CA ILE A 132 7.61 -7.14 -18.10
C ILE A 132 6.50 -6.53 -18.98
N GLY A 133 5.31 -7.12 -18.98
CA GLY A 133 4.17 -6.68 -19.80
C GLY A 133 4.08 -7.41 -21.15
N THR A 134 2.86 -7.63 -21.62
CA THR A 134 2.57 -8.33 -22.88
C THR A 134 3.06 -7.53 -24.09
N ALA A 135 2.99 -6.20 -24.01
CA ALA A 135 3.36 -5.33 -25.12
C ALA A 135 4.87 -5.34 -25.44
N ILE A 136 5.79 -5.55 -24.47
CA ILE A 136 7.21 -5.78 -24.79
C ILE A 136 7.39 -7.06 -25.62
N THR A 137 6.66 -8.12 -25.27
CA THR A 137 6.77 -9.39 -26.00
C THR A 137 6.34 -9.18 -27.45
N TYR A 138 5.33 -8.34 -27.70
CA TYR A 138 4.87 -7.99 -29.04
C TYR A 138 5.94 -7.24 -29.84
N VAL A 139 6.65 -6.30 -29.19
CA VAL A 139 7.78 -5.59 -29.79
C VAL A 139 8.86 -6.56 -30.26
N LEU A 140 9.23 -7.53 -29.42
CA LEU A 140 10.23 -8.54 -29.76
C LEU A 140 9.78 -9.44 -30.93
N ILE A 141 8.50 -9.82 -30.97
CA ILE A 141 7.94 -10.61 -32.08
C ILE A 141 7.95 -9.79 -33.38
N PHE A 142 7.61 -8.50 -33.36
CA PHE A 142 7.70 -7.64 -34.53
C PHE A 142 9.14 -7.49 -35.03
N PHE A 143 10.12 -7.31 -34.14
CA PHE A 143 11.53 -7.29 -34.53
C PHE A 143 12.02 -8.64 -35.06
N ALA A 144 11.55 -9.75 -34.49
CA ALA A 144 11.83 -11.08 -35.03
C ALA A 144 11.25 -11.25 -36.44
N LEU A 145 10.03 -10.77 -36.69
CA LEU A 145 9.42 -10.76 -38.03
C LEU A 145 10.25 -9.91 -39.01
N ILE A 146 10.74 -8.73 -38.60
CA ILE A 146 11.63 -7.90 -39.43
C ILE A 146 12.94 -8.64 -39.74
N GLY A 147 13.57 -9.25 -38.74
CA GLY A 147 14.84 -9.99 -38.90
C GLY A 147 14.70 -11.24 -39.76
N LEU A 148 13.61 -11.99 -39.60
CA LEU A 148 13.26 -13.13 -40.45
C LEU A 148 13.00 -12.68 -41.88
N HIS A 149 12.23 -11.61 -42.05
CA HIS A 149 11.93 -11.04 -43.36
C HIS A 149 13.20 -10.58 -44.09
N TYR A 150 14.15 -9.97 -43.36
CA TYR A 150 15.46 -9.60 -43.90
C TYR A 150 16.26 -10.82 -44.42
N ARG A 151 16.13 -11.98 -43.77
CA ARG A 151 16.82 -13.21 -44.17
C ARG A 151 16.12 -13.95 -45.31
N THR A 152 14.79 -13.92 -45.39
CA THR A 152 14.02 -14.63 -46.42
C THR A 152 13.88 -13.86 -47.73
N GLY A 153 14.11 -12.55 -47.71
CA GLY A 153 13.97 -11.69 -48.88
C GLY A 153 12.51 -11.35 -49.19
N PHE A 154 11.72 -12.35 -49.62
CA PHE A 154 10.30 -12.20 -49.93
C PHE A 154 9.45 -13.20 -49.15
N VAL A 155 8.23 -12.80 -48.79
CA VAL A 155 7.24 -13.68 -48.14
C VAL A 155 6.18 -14.08 -49.15
N PRO A 156 6.27 -15.28 -49.77
CA PRO A 156 5.44 -15.67 -50.91
C PRO A 156 3.94 -15.87 -50.60
N TYR A 157 3.57 -15.89 -49.32
CA TYR A 157 2.19 -16.02 -48.83
C TYR A 157 1.73 -14.71 -48.15
N SER A 158 1.84 -13.61 -48.89
CA SER A 158 1.46 -12.27 -48.44
C SER A 158 0.74 -11.51 -49.55
N LEU A 159 -0.14 -10.59 -49.17
CA LEU A 159 -0.73 -9.64 -50.09
C LEU A 159 0.34 -8.72 -50.70
N ASP A 160 1.37 -8.36 -49.92
CA ASP A 160 2.52 -7.59 -50.41
C ASP A 160 3.19 -8.26 -51.61
N TYR A 161 3.47 -9.57 -51.54
CA TYR A 161 4.06 -10.31 -52.66
C TYR A 161 3.23 -10.23 -53.95
N LEU A 162 1.89 -10.29 -53.85
CA LEU A 162 1.00 -10.14 -55.00
C LEU A 162 1.02 -8.71 -55.56
N ILE A 163 1.04 -7.71 -54.68
CA ILE A 163 1.10 -6.30 -55.05
C ILE A 163 2.44 -6.00 -55.73
N GLU A 164 3.56 -6.44 -55.17
CA GLU A 164 4.91 -6.18 -55.68
C GLU A 164 5.15 -6.79 -57.06
N ARG A 165 4.54 -7.94 -57.34
CA ARG A 165 4.59 -8.56 -58.67
C ARG A 165 3.87 -7.71 -59.74
N ARG A 166 2.85 -6.96 -59.34
CA ARG A 166 2.07 -6.07 -60.23
C ARG A 166 2.57 -4.63 -60.23
N TRP A 167 3.11 -4.17 -59.11
CA TRP A 167 3.61 -2.83 -58.86
C TRP A 167 4.88 -2.88 -57.98
N PRO A 168 6.06 -3.10 -58.59
CA PRO A 168 7.31 -3.28 -57.85
C PRO A 168 7.74 -2.09 -56.99
N ALA A 169 7.21 -0.88 -57.23
CA ALA A 169 7.52 0.28 -56.41
C ALA A 169 6.98 0.16 -54.97
N TRP A 170 6.01 -0.72 -54.72
CA TRP A 170 5.52 -1.03 -53.37
C TRP A 170 6.62 -1.56 -52.46
N GLN A 171 7.67 -2.19 -53.01
CA GLN A 171 8.84 -2.67 -52.26
C GLN A 171 9.57 -1.54 -51.51
N ARG A 172 9.50 -0.29 -51.98
CA ARG A 172 10.08 0.84 -51.25
C ARG A 172 9.36 1.10 -49.92
N ILE A 173 8.07 0.83 -49.88
CA ILE A 173 7.20 1.07 -48.72
C ILE A 173 7.14 -0.19 -47.85
N ALA A 174 6.86 -1.37 -48.41
CA ALA A 174 6.72 -2.60 -47.63
C ALA A 174 8.08 -3.16 -47.18
N GLU A 175 9.10 -3.11 -48.04
CA GLU A 175 10.36 -3.82 -47.83
C GLU A 175 11.58 -2.95 -47.50
N TRP A 176 11.43 -1.62 -47.59
CA TRP A 176 12.51 -0.63 -47.55
C TRP A 176 13.63 -0.94 -48.56
N ASN A 177 13.25 -1.54 -49.69
CA ASN A 177 14.17 -1.90 -50.76
C ASN A 177 14.10 -0.85 -51.88
N GLU A 178 15.27 -0.38 -52.33
CA GLU A 178 15.34 0.54 -53.47
C GLU A 178 15.12 -0.17 -54.81
N ALA A 179 15.29 -1.50 -54.84
CA ALA A 179 15.02 -2.32 -56.01
C ALA A 179 13.53 -2.24 -56.40
N THR A 180 13.29 -2.19 -57.71
CA THR A 180 11.93 -2.21 -58.30
C THR A 180 11.77 -3.40 -59.25
N THR A 181 12.49 -4.48 -59.00
CA THR A 181 12.36 -5.71 -59.77
C THR A 181 11.26 -6.59 -59.17
N PRO A 182 10.35 -7.15 -59.99
CA PRO A 182 9.33 -8.06 -59.50
C PRO A 182 9.96 -9.22 -58.71
N PRO A 183 9.34 -9.65 -57.60
CA PRO A 183 9.85 -10.75 -56.81
C PRO A 183 9.88 -12.05 -57.65
N PRO A 184 10.88 -12.93 -57.44
CA PRO A 184 10.98 -14.20 -58.15
C PRO A 184 9.78 -15.09 -57.83
N GLN A 185 9.43 -15.99 -58.75
CA GLN A 185 8.39 -16.99 -58.51
C GLN A 185 8.76 -17.85 -57.29
N PRO A 186 7.80 -18.18 -56.40
CA PRO A 186 8.10 -18.97 -55.22
C PRO A 186 8.43 -20.39 -55.67
N GLU A 187 9.42 -21.02 -55.04
CA GLU A 187 9.61 -22.45 -55.20
C GLU A 187 8.36 -23.19 -54.70
N THR A 188 7.82 -24.10 -55.52
CA THR A 188 6.65 -24.89 -55.15
C THR A 188 7.02 -25.89 -54.07
N LEU A 189 6.51 -25.67 -52.85
CA LEU A 189 6.69 -26.58 -51.74
C LEU A 189 6.08 -27.96 -52.03
N PRO A 190 6.79 -29.07 -51.70
CA PRO A 190 6.21 -30.41 -51.73
C PRO A 190 4.94 -30.49 -50.87
N PRO A 191 3.89 -31.23 -51.30
CA PRO A 191 2.62 -31.32 -50.59
C PRO A 191 2.75 -31.73 -49.11
N GLY A 192 3.71 -32.60 -48.79
CA GLY A 192 3.97 -33.04 -47.41
C GLY A 192 4.43 -31.90 -46.48
N ILE A 193 5.21 -30.95 -47.00
CA ILE A 193 5.67 -29.78 -46.22
C ILE A 193 4.51 -28.80 -46.02
N GLN A 194 3.67 -28.59 -47.04
CA GLN A 194 2.49 -27.74 -46.93
C GLN A 194 1.49 -28.28 -45.89
N ILE A 195 1.20 -29.58 -45.94
CA ILE A 195 0.31 -30.24 -44.97
C ILE A 195 0.89 -30.16 -43.57
N GLY A 196 2.19 -30.43 -43.40
CA GLY A 196 2.86 -30.32 -42.10
C GLY A 196 2.81 -28.90 -41.52
N ALA A 197 3.02 -27.87 -42.34
CA ALA A 197 2.92 -26.47 -41.94
C ALA A 197 1.49 -26.08 -41.52
N ILE A 198 0.48 -26.52 -42.29
CA ILE A 198 -0.93 -26.27 -41.99
C ILE A 198 -1.33 -26.95 -40.67
N LEU A 199 -0.93 -28.21 -40.46
CA LEU A 199 -1.20 -28.93 -39.21
C LEU A 199 -0.50 -28.27 -38.00
N GLY A 200 0.73 -27.79 -38.18
CA GLY A 200 1.45 -27.05 -37.14
C GLY A 200 0.75 -25.73 -36.75
N ILE A 201 0.28 -24.96 -37.74
CA ILE A 201 -0.49 -23.73 -37.52
C ILE A 201 -1.82 -24.05 -36.81
N LEU A 202 -2.53 -25.10 -37.24
CA LEU A 202 -3.78 -25.54 -36.61
C LEU A 202 -3.58 -26.00 -35.16
N ALA A 203 -2.51 -26.75 -34.87
CA ALA A 203 -2.19 -27.18 -33.51
C ALA A 203 -1.86 -25.98 -32.60
N LEU A 204 -1.10 -25.01 -33.09
CA LEU A 204 -0.78 -23.79 -32.36
C LEU A 204 -2.03 -22.93 -32.09
N LEU A 205 -2.93 -22.85 -33.08
CA LEU A 205 -4.24 -22.22 -32.96
C LEU A 205 -5.11 -22.89 -31.90
N VAL A 206 -5.18 -24.21 -31.91
CA VAL A 206 -5.94 -24.98 -30.91
C VAL A 206 -5.36 -24.78 -29.52
N LEU A 207 -4.04 -24.74 -29.35
CA LEU A 207 -3.39 -24.46 -28.05
C LEU A 207 -3.70 -23.04 -27.55
N LEU A 208 -3.64 -22.04 -28.43
CA LEU A 208 -3.99 -20.66 -28.08
C LEU A 208 -5.48 -20.53 -27.71
N ILE A 209 -6.38 -21.16 -28.47
CA ILE A 209 -7.83 -21.16 -28.22
C ILE A 209 -8.20 -21.97 -26.97
N ALA A 210 -7.53 -23.08 -26.70
CA ALA A 210 -7.75 -23.89 -25.50
C ALA A 210 -7.29 -23.18 -24.21
N GLY A 211 -6.35 -22.23 -24.31
CA GLY A 211 -5.93 -21.36 -23.21
C GLY A 211 -6.88 -20.19 -22.92
N LEU A 212 -7.71 -19.78 -23.90
CA LEU A 212 -8.63 -18.64 -23.77
C LEU A 212 -9.59 -18.75 -22.57
N PRO A 213 -10.20 -19.91 -22.25
CA PRO A 213 -11.07 -20.04 -21.08
C PRO A 213 -10.35 -19.77 -19.75
N SER A 214 -9.08 -20.17 -19.61
CA SER A 214 -8.28 -19.86 -18.42
C SER A 214 -7.97 -18.37 -18.33
N THR A 215 -7.65 -17.70 -19.44
CA THR A 215 -7.36 -16.26 -19.45
C THR A 215 -8.62 -15.39 -19.34
N LEU A 216 -9.76 -15.83 -19.86
CA LEU A 216 -11.04 -15.13 -19.80
C LEU A 216 -11.76 -15.31 -18.46
N ASN A 217 -11.44 -16.37 -17.69
CA ASN A 217 -11.94 -16.56 -16.31
C ASN A 217 -11.01 -15.98 -15.24
N VAL A 218 -9.82 -15.46 -15.61
CA VAL A 218 -9.03 -14.61 -14.70
C VAL A 218 -9.73 -13.27 -14.64
N LYS A 219 -10.46 -13.02 -13.55
CA LYS A 219 -10.98 -11.69 -13.25
C LYS A 219 -9.79 -10.75 -13.10
N SER A 220 -9.76 -9.67 -13.88
CA SER A 220 -8.85 -8.55 -13.65
C SER A 220 -8.95 -8.14 -12.18
N ALA A 221 -7.83 -7.76 -11.57
CA ALA A 221 -7.88 -7.03 -10.31
C ALA A 221 -8.81 -5.81 -10.53
N THR A 222 -9.95 -5.79 -9.86
CA THR A 222 -10.85 -4.64 -9.92
C THR A 222 -10.14 -3.42 -9.34
N PRO A 223 -10.53 -2.20 -9.73
CA PRO A 223 -10.11 -0.99 -9.03
C PRO A 223 -10.31 -1.10 -7.51
N GLU A 224 -11.33 -1.84 -7.03
CA GLU A 224 -11.47 -2.14 -5.59
C GLU A 224 -10.36 -3.04 -5.05
N THR A 225 -9.91 -4.08 -5.76
CA THR A 225 -8.79 -4.93 -5.27
C THR A 225 -7.42 -4.24 -5.36
N ALA A 226 -7.22 -3.34 -6.32
CA ALA A 226 -6.04 -2.47 -6.38
C ALA A 226 -6.10 -1.37 -5.32
N ALA A 227 -7.27 -0.77 -5.06
CA ALA A 227 -7.48 0.18 -3.97
C ALA A 227 -7.43 -0.49 -2.58
N ALA A 228 -7.83 -1.76 -2.46
CA ALA A 228 -7.72 -2.56 -1.24
C ALA A 228 -6.29 -3.03 -0.96
N ALA A 229 -5.42 -3.08 -1.98
CA ALA A 229 -3.98 -3.27 -1.80
C ALA A 229 -3.26 -2.00 -1.30
N VAL A 230 -3.92 -0.82 -1.36
CA VAL A 230 -3.33 0.48 -1.00
C VAL A 230 -4.25 1.39 -0.17
N SER A 231 -5.25 0.84 0.54
CA SER A 231 -6.00 1.61 1.55
C SER A 231 -5.45 1.30 2.94
N PRO A 232 -4.90 2.30 3.66
CA PRO A 232 -3.75 3.02 3.12
C PRO A 232 -2.64 3.28 4.15
N LEU A 233 -1.42 3.46 3.64
CA LEU A 233 -0.34 4.20 4.31
C LEU A 233 -0.65 5.71 4.52
N MET A 234 -1.89 6.17 4.26
CA MET A 234 -2.25 7.58 4.00
C MET A 234 -3.65 8.00 4.53
N LEU A 235 -4.09 7.51 5.70
CA LEU A 235 -5.15 8.18 6.47
C LEU A 235 -4.60 9.29 7.39
N ALA A 236 -3.27 9.48 7.42
CA ALA A 236 -2.64 10.62 8.06
C ALA A 236 -2.68 11.84 7.13
N ALA A 237 -3.79 12.58 7.13
CA ALA A 237 -3.70 13.97 6.72
C ALA A 237 -2.70 14.69 7.65
N LYS A 238 -1.81 15.50 7.08
CA LYS A 238 -0.67 16.16 7.76
C LYS A 238 -1.09 17.17 8.82
N THR A 239 -2.38 17.48 8.90
CA THR A 239 -2.95 18.38 9.90
C THR A 239 -3.34 17.58 11.16
N PRO A 240 -3.27 18.18 12.35
CA PRO A 240 -3.88 17.58 13.54
C PRO A 240 -5.41 17.47 13.37
N LEU A 241 -6.03 16.48 13.98
CA LEU A 241 -7.48 16.39 14.13
C LEU A 241 -8.04 17.67 14.76
N ALA A 242 -9.17 18.18 14.25
CA ALA A 242 -9.78 19.41 14.77
C ALA A 242 -10.21 19.28 16.24
N SER A 243 -10.69 18.11 16.62
CA SER A 243 -11.11 17.78 17.99
C SER A 243 -11.02 16.27 18.20
N ALA A 244 -10.52 15.86 19.36
CA ALA A 244 -10.62 14.47 19.80
C ALA A 244 -11.90 14.21 20.59
N ARG A 245 -12.28 12.94 20.70
CA ARG A 245 -13.33 12.48 21.61
C ARG A 245 -12.85 12.63 23.05
N ASP A 246 -13.69 13.22 23.90
CA ASP A 246 -13.42 13.27 25.34
C ASP A 246 -13.35 11.85 25.90
N ALA A 247 -12.20 11.50 26.45
CA ALA A 247 -11.99 10.21 27.08
C ALA A 247 -12.45 10.21 28.55
N ARG A 248 -12.83 11.34 29.15
CA ARG A 248 -13.20 11.36 30.57
C ARG A 248 -14.40 10.47 30.86
N LEU A 249 -14.32 9.72 31.96
CA LEU A 249 -15.45 8.95 32.47
C LEU A 249 -16.61 9.92 32.78
N PRO A 250 -17.80 9.75 32.19
CA PRO A 250 -18.95 10.58 32.52
C PRO A 250 -19.39 10.35 33.97
N PRO A 251 -20.14 11.28 34.58
CA PRO A 251 -20.70 11.06 35.91
C PRO A 251 -21.55 9.79 35.98
N VAL A 252 -21.53 9.13 37.14
CA VAL A 252 -22.41 7.98 37.39
C VAL A 252 -23.87 8.42 37.32
N LEU A 253 -24.72 7.60 36.71
CA LEU A 253 -26.16 7.85 36.67
C LEU A 253 -26.76 7.67 38.08
N GLU A 254 -27.54 8.65 38.52
CA GLU A 254 -28.12 8.69 39.87
C GLU A 254 -29.45 7.92 39.98
N GLY A 255 -29.69 7.28 41.14
CA GLY A 255 -30.93 6.56 41.46
C GLY A 255 -30.79 5.02 41.50
N GLU A 256 -31.77 4.31 42.05
CA GLU A 256 -31.75 2.84 42.11
C GLU A 256 -32.08 2.20 40.75
N GLN A 257 -32.92 2.86 39.96
CA GLN A 257 -33.22 2.51 38.57
C GLN A 257 -32.80 3.66 37.67
N VAL A 258 -31.97 3.36 36.67
CA VAL A 258 -31.44 4.32 35.71
C VAL A 258 -31.96 3.99 34.31
N VAL A 259 -32.31 5.01 33.53
CA VAL A 259 -32.78 4.83 32.16
C VAL A 259 -31.64 5.15 31.20
N VAL A 260 -31.37 4.23 30.27
CA VAL A 260 -30.34 4.38 29.25
C VAL A 260 -30.98 4.33 27.88
N ASP A 261 -30.82 5.40 27.11
CA ASP A 261 -31.25 5.48 25.72
C ASP A 261 -30.12 5.05 24.79
N VAL A 262 -30.36 3.99 24.02
CA VAL A 262 -29.44 3.54 22.97
C VAL A 262 -30.16 3.72 21.64
N ILE A 263 -29.57 4.48 20.72
CA ILE A 263 -30.21 4.82 19.44
C ILE A 263 -29.32 4.31 18.32
N ALA A 264 -29.77 3.32 17.54
CA ALA A 264 -29.06 2.91 16.33
C ALA A 264 -29.27 3.94 15.22
N GLU A 265 -28.19 4.44 14.61
CA GLU A 265 -28.23 5.42 13.51
C GLU A 265 -27.13 5.15 12.48
N ASP A 266 -27.44 5.42 11.22
CA ASP A 266 -26.45 5.43 10.12
C ASP A 266 -25.84 6.84 10.05
N LYS A 267 -24.51 6.94 10.23
CA LYS A 267 -23.80 8.23 10.22
C LYS A 267 -22.50 8.15 9.44
N GLN A 268 -22.17 9.26 8.79
CA GLN A 268 -20.82 9.51 8.33
C GLN A 268 -20.01 10.10 9.51
N ILE A 269 -18.94 9.43 9.91
CA ILE A 269 -18.07 9.83 11.01
C ILE A 269 -16.62 9.96 10.55
N ALA A 270 -15.82 10.81 11.19
CA ALA A 270 -14.38 10.83 10.97
C ALA A 270 -13.72 9.64 11.68
N ILE A 271 -12.87 8.89 10.98
CA ILE A 271 -12.10 7.77 11.55
C ILE A 271 -10.59 8.03 11.56
N ALA A 272 -10.17 9.04 10.80
CA ALA A 272 -8.84 9.61 10.81
C ALA A 272 -8.94 11.05 10.29
N ASN A 273 -7.84 11.81 10.36
CA ASN A 273 -7.88 13.19 9.86
C ASN A 273 -8.18 13.22 8.35
N GLY A 274 -9.20 14.00 7.97
CA GLY A 274 -9.61 14.19 6.59
C GLY A 274 -10.30 12.98 5.96
N VAL A 275 -10.66 11.96 6.75
CA VAL A 275 -11.21 10.70 6.24
C VAL A 275 -12.45 10.34 7.03
N ASP A 276 -13.53 10.21 6.28
CA ASP A 276 -14.83 9.85 6.80
C ASP A 276 -15.15 8.39 6.53
N TYR A 277 -16.11 7.85 7.26
CA TYR A 277 -16.55 6.47 7.18
C TYR A 277 -18.06 6.36 7.36
N GLN A 278 -18.72 5.53 6.55
CA GLN A 278 -20.15 5.23 6.64
C GLN A 278 -20.41 4.19 7.74
N ALA A 279 -20.55 4.65 8.98
CA ALA A 279 -20.73 3.82 10.16
C ALA A 279 -22.21 3.53 10.47
N TRP A 280 -22.43 2.39 11.12
CA TRP A 280 -23.60 2.14 11.95
C TRP A 280 -23.20 2.42 13.39
N THR A 281 -23.99 3.23 14.08
CA THR A 281 -23.58 3.84 15.35
C THR A 281 -24.63 3.59 16.43
N PHE A 282 -24.20 3.66 17.68
CA PHE A 282 -25.10 3.92 18.80
C PHE A 282 -24.95 5.38 19.22
N GLY A 283 -26.03 6.16 19.19
CA GLY A 283 -26.03 7.58 19.59
C GLY A 283 -25.32 8.52 18.60
N GLY A 284 -25.16 8.12 17.35
CA GLY A 284 -24.59 8.95 16.29
C GLY A 284 -23.06 9.08 16.31
N VAL A 285 -22.37 8.30 17.14
CA VAL A 285 -20.91 8.35 17.35
C VAL A 285 -20.32 6.94 17.47
N VAL A 286 -19.01 6.80 17.23
CA VAL A 286 -18.27 5.53 17.43
C VAL A 286 -17.02 5.79 18.26
N PRO A 287 -16.77 5.01 19.33
CA PRO A 287 -17.72 4.14 20.01
C PRO A 287 -18.99 4.89 20.45
N GLY A 288 -20.06 4.17 20.74
CA GLY A 288 -21.28 4.72 21.32
C GLY A 288 -21.04 5.41 22.68
N PRO A 289 -22.02 6.18 23.20
CA PRO A 289 -21.91 6.84 24.49
C PRO A 289 -21.46 5.90 25.61
N VAL A 290 -20.56 6.39 26.47
CA VAL A 290 -20.19 5.64 27.69
C VAL A 290 -21.37 5.66 28.66
N ILE A 291 -21.74 4.49 29.15
CA ILE A 291 -22.77 4.33 30.18
C ILE A 291 -22.05 4.10 31.50
N HIS A 292 -22.35 4.90 32.53
CA HIS A 292 -21.70 4.77 33.83
C HIS A 292 -22.74 4.54 34.93
N VAL A 293 -22.68 3.36 35.53
CA VAL A 293 -23.61 2.88 36.56
C VAL A 293 -22.83 2.28 37.73
N ARG A 294 -23.53 1.91 38.79
CA ARG A 294 -23.01 1.26 39.98
C ARG A 294 -23.61 -0.14 40.14
N GLU A 295 -22.80 -1.04 40.67
CA GLU A 295 -23.22 -2.38 41.07
C GLU A 295 -24.51 -2.33 41.92
N GLY A 296 -25.49 -3.12 41.51
CA GLY A 296 -26.82 -3.21 42.13
C GLY A 296 -27.88 -2.30 41.52
N GLN A 297 -27.52 -1.32 40.68
CA GLN A 297 -28.51 -0.51 39.97
C GLN A 297 -29.29 -1.35 38.94
N THR A 298 -30.58 -1.03 38.78
CA THR A 298 -31.41 -1.55 37.69
C THR A 298 -31.26 -0.65 36.47
N VAL A 299 -30.71 -1.18 35.38
CA VAL A 299 -30.56 -0.47 34.11
C VAL A 299 -31.77 -0.77 33.24
N LYS A 300 -32.63 0.24 33.03
CA LYS A 300 -33.72 0.17 32.06
C LYS A 300 -33.21 0.68 30.71
N VAL A 301 -33.05 -0.23 29.75
CA VAL A 301 -32.60 0.10 28.40
C VAL A 301 -33.80 0.44 27.52
N ARG A 302 -33.73 1.56 26.80
CA ARG A 302 -34.63 1.91 25.70
C ARG A 302 -33.80 1.92 24.42
N PHE A 303 -33.90 0.83 23.66
CA PHE A 303 -33.19 0.69 22.40
C PHE A 303 -34.10 1.11 21.25
N SER A 304 -33.75 2.16 20.52
CA SER A 304 -34.50 2.64 19.36
C SER A 304 -33.69 2.46 18.09
N ASN A 305 -34.32 1.97 17.03
CA ASN A 305 -33.65 1.82 15.74
C ASN A 305 -34.10 2.93 14.77
N LYS A 306 -33.20 3.85 14.45
CA LYS A 306 -33.38 4.90 13.43
C LYS A 306 -32.48 4.69 12.21
N GLY A 307 -31.79 3.55 12.12
CA GLY A 307 -30.99 3.16 10.97
C GLY A 307 -31.84 2.63 9.83
N THR A 308 -31.18 2.20 8.76
CA THR A 308 -31.85 1.66 7.56
C THR A 308 -32.07 0.15 7.58
N MET A 309 -31.47 -0.55 8.55
CA MET A 309 -31.58 -2.00 8.71
C MET A 309 -31.93 -2.40 10.14
N HIS A 310 -32.22 -3.68 10.36
CA HIS A 310 -32.49 -4.20 11.70
C HIS A 310 -31.22 -4.24 12.55
N HIS A 311 -31.40 -4.00 13.85
CA HIS A 311 -30.33 -3.96 14.84
C HIS A 311 -30.82 -4.54 16.16
N SER A 312 -29.88 -4.96 17.00
CA SER A 312 -30.09 -5.33 18.41
C SER A 312 -29.01 -4.68 19.28
N VAL A 313 -29.05 -4.91 20.58
CA VAL A 313 -28.01 -4.47 21.51
C VAL A 313 -27.79 -5.55 22.57
N ASP A 314 -26.54 -5.99 22.71
CA ASP A 314 -26.01 -6.94 23.69
C ASP A 314 -25.16 -6.17 24.70
N PHE A 315 -25.36 -6.44 25.99
CA PHE A 315 -24.61 -5.85 27.10
C PHE A 315 -23.88 -6.93 27.89
N HIS A 316 -22.54 -6.91 27.89
CA HIS A 316 -21.76 -7.90 28.64
C HIS A 316 -21.88 -7.72 30.17
N SER A 317 -22.43 -6.60 30.63
CA SER A 317 -22.77 -6.35 32.04
C SER A 317 -24.10 -6.98 32.49
N ALA A 318 -24.86 -7.58 31.58
CA ALA A 318 -26.20 -8.11 31.84
C ALA A 318 -26.23 -9.64 31.78
N ILE A 319 -27.14 -10.23 32.57
CA ILE A 319 -27.39 -11.67 32.58
C ILE A 319 -28.83 -11.87 32.15
N THR A 320 -29.04 -12.16 30.87
CA THR A 320 -30.37 -12.37 30.27
C THR A 320 -30.30 -13.29 29.06
N PRO A 321 -31.34 -14.09 28.75
CA PRO A 321 -31.42 -14.83 27.50
C PRO A 321 -31.44 -13.88 26.30
N PRO A 322 -30.57 -14.04 25.29
CA PRO A 322 -30.58 -13.20 24.09
C PRO A 322 -31.91 -13.20 23.35
N SER A 323 -32.62 -14.34 23.34
CA SER A 323 -33.96 -14.48 22.73
C SER A 323 -35.06 -13.68 23.43
N LEU A 324 -34.77 -13.12 24.60
CA LEU A 324 -35.70 -12.28 25.36
C LEU A 324 -35.37 -10.80 25.17
N ASP A 325 -34.16 -10.40 25.53
CA ASP A 325 -33.80 -8.97 25.65
C ASP A 325 -32.89 -8.44 24.53
N TYR A 326 -32.26 -9.31 23.73
CA TYR A 326 -31.34 -8.92 22.63
C TYR A 326 -31.91 -9.26 21.26
N VAL A 327 -33.23 -9.20 21.14
CA VAL A 327 -33.91 -9.43 19.86
C VAL A 327 -33.66 -8.30 18.88
N ASP A 328 -33.63 -8.63 17.60
CA ASP A 328 -33.55 -7.63 16.54
C ASP A 328 -34.84 -6.82 16.49
N ILE A 329 -34.69 -5.50 16.30
CA ILE A 329 -35.78 -4.59 16.00
C ILE A 329 -35.58 -3.96 14.62
N MET A 330 -36.67 -3.82 13.88
CA MET A 330 -36.69 -3.20 12.56
C MET A 330 -36.50 -1.68 12.64
N PRO A 331 -36.17 -1.01 11.52
CA PRO A 331 -36.19 0.44 11.47
C PRO A 331 -37.51 1.04 11.98
N ASN A 332 -37.40 2.07 12.82
CA ASN A 332 -38.47 2.79 13.52
C ASN A 332 -39.17 2.01 14.65
N GLU A 333 -38.62 0.87 15.06
CA GLU A 333 -39.07 0.16 16.25
C GLU A 333 -38.25 0.56 17.49
N MET A 334 -38.78 0.22 18.66
CA MET A 334 -38.14 0.38 19.97
C MET A 334 -38.32 -0.89 20.80
N LEU A 335 -37.26 -1.32 21.46
CA LEU A 335 -37.25 -2.37 22.47
C LEU A 335 -36.96 -1.75 23.84
N GLU A 336 -37.76 -2.11 24.84
CA GLU A 336 -37.46 -1.81 26.23
C GLU A 336 -37.20 -3.10 27.01
N PHE A 337 -36.12 -3.13 27.78
CA PHE A 337 -35.84 -4.22 28.72
C PHE A 337 -35.11 -3.68 29.95
N SER A 338 -34.89 -4.54 30.95
CA SER A 338 -34.16 -4.13 32.16
C SER A 338 -33.34 -5.27 32.72
N PHE A 339 -32.15 -4.93 33.22
CA PHE A 339 -31.29 -5.86 33.94
C PHE A 339 -30.71 -5.19 35.19
N VAL A 340 -30.29 -5.99 36.17
CA VAL A 340 -29.54 -5.50 37.32
C VAL A 340 -28.06 -5.64 37.02
N ALA A 341 -27.29 -4.56 37.15
CA ALA A 341 -25.84 -4.57 37.00
C ALA A 341 -25.21 -5.26 38.22
N LYS A 342 -25.12 -6.60 38.18
CA LYS A 342 -24.70 -7.42 39.33
C LYS A 342 -23.19 -7.52 39.51
N THR A 343 -22.43 -7.25 38.46
CA THR A 343 -20.99 -7.45 38.42
C THR A 343 -20.32 -6.12 38.10
N PRO A 344 -19.40 -5.62 38.94
CA PRO A 344 -18.61 -4.44 38.60
C PRO A 344 -17.62 -4.76 37.48
N GLY A 345 -17.20 -3.75 36.72
CA GLY A 345 -16.31 -3.96 35.58
C GLY A 345 -16.35 -2.84 34.55
N ALA A 346 -15.46 -2.98 33.56
CA ALA A 346 -15.56 -2.29 32.29
C ALA A 346 -16.01 -3.33 31.25
N PHE A 347 -17.16 -3.11 30.63
CA PHE A 347 -17.76 -4.09 29.71
C PHE A 347 -18.07 -3.43 28.37
N VAL A 348 -17.99 -4.22 27.30
CA VAL A 348 -18.53 -3.79 26.00
C VAL A 348 -20.05 -3.92 26.00
N TYR A 349 -20.71 -3.03 25.29
CA TYR A 349 -22.02 -3.30 24.71
C TYR A 349 -21.92 -3.15 23.19
N HIS A 350 -22.58 -4.02 22.43
CA HIS A 350 -22.46 -4.03 20.98
C HIS A 350 -23.73 -4.54 20.30
N CYS A 351 -23.85 -4.35 18.99
CA CYS A 351 -24.95 -4.95 18.23
C CYS A 351 -24.80 -6.48 18.15
N GLY A 352 -25.89 -7.22 18.36
CA GLY A 352 -25.94 -8.69 18.30
C GLY A 352 -26.53 -9.24 17.00
N THR A 353 -26.88 -8.37 16.05
CA THR A 353 -27.56 -8.75 14.80
C THR A 353 -26.63 -9.50 13.84
N PRO A 354 -27.02 -10.66 13.30
CA PRO A 354 -26.24 -11.37 12.29
C PRO A 354 -26.12 -10.61 10.94
N PRO A 355 -24.94 -10.58 10.29
CA PRO A 355 -23.66 -11.09 10.77
C PRO A 355 -23.02 -10.10 11.76
N VAL A 356 -22.84 -10.53 13.02
CA VAL A 356 -22.35 -9.69 14.13
C VAL A 356 -21.02 -9.01 13.80
N LEU A 357 -20.13 -9.73 13.11
CA LEU A 357 -18.84 -9.21 12.63
C LEU A 357 -19.00 -7.94 11.82
N LEU A 358 -19.99 -7.87 10.91
CA LEU A 358 -20.24 -6.69 10.11
C LEU A 358 -20.74 -5.53 10.96
N HIS A 359 -21.67 -5.78 11.88
CA HIS A 359 -22.24 -4.72 12.72
C HIS A 359 -21.19 -4.11 13.67
N MET A 360 -20.38 -4.95 14.31
CA MET A 360 -19.29 -4.49 15.17
C MET A 360 -18.20 -3.81 14.35
N GLY A 361 -17.72 -4.44 13.27
CA GLY A 361 -16.71 -3.87 12.38
C GLY A 361 -17.17 -2.58 11.69
N ASN A 362 -18.47 -2.29 11.67
CA ASN A 362 -19.05 -1.05 11.15
C ASN A 362 -19.31 0.04 12.21
N GLY A 363 -18.96 -0.19 13.47
CA GLY A 363 -18.97 0.83 14.52
C GLY A 363 -19.99 0.63 15.66
N MET A 364 -20.79 -0.45 15.67
CA MET A 364 -21.84 -0.64 16.67
C MET A 364 -21.32 -1.26 17.97
N TYR A 365 -20.52 -0.51 18.71
CA TYR A 365 -19.98 -0.89 20.03
C TYR A 365 -19.80 0.33 20.93
N GLY A 366 -19.81 0.12 22.24
CA GLY A 366 -19.51 1.13 23.26
C GLY A 366 -19.11 0.50 24.58
N ALA A 367 -18.89 1.33 25.60
CA ALA A 367 -18.48 0.87 26.93
C ALA A 367 -19.57 1.14 27.98
N ILE A 368 -19.85 0.16 28.81
CA ILE A 368 -20.58 0.31 30.07
C ILE A 368 -19.63 0.05 31.24
N ILE A 369 -19.54 1.05 32.12
CA ILE A 369 -18.73 1.00 33.33
C ILE A 369 -19.66 0.78 34.52
N VAL A 370 -19.38 -0.27 35.29
CA VAL A 370 -20.11 -0.63 36.50
C VAL A 370 -19.16 -0.47 37.68
N ASP A 371 -19.29 0.62 38.41
CA ASP A 371 -18.51 0.85 39.63
C ASP A 371 -18.89 -0.18 40.72
N PRO A 372 -17.92 -0.76 41.46
CA PRO A 372 -18.23 -1.64 42.58
C PRO A 372 -18.94 -0.87 43.69
N LYS A 373 -19.86 -1.55 44.38
CA LYS A 373 -20.65 -0.94 45.46
C LYS A 373 -19.78 -0.40 46.60
N GLU A 374 -18.71 -1.12 46.92
CA GLU A 374 -17.73 -0.75 47.95
C GLU A 374 -16.75 0.34 47.48
N GLY A 375 -16.77 0.66 46.17
CA GLY A 375 -15.87 1.61 45.55
C GLY A 375 -14.48 1.03 45.24
N LEU A 376 -13.83 1.62 44.24
CA LEU A 376 -12.40 1.47 44.01
C LEU A 376 -11.64 2.55 44.79
N PRO A 377 -10.32 2.40 45.02
CA PRO A 377 -9.52 3.49 45.57
C PRO A 377 -9.73 4.79 44.78
N PRO A 378 -9.75 5.96 45.43
CA PRO A 378 -9.91 7.23 44.73
C PRO A 378 -8.84 7.41 43.66
N ALA A 379 -9.26 7.81 42.46
CA ALA A 379 -8.39 8.27 41.38
C ALA A 379 -8.65 9.76 41.15
N ASP A 380 -7.59 10.53 40.89
CA ASP A 380 -7.69 11.96 40.61
C ASP A 380 -8.22 12.21 39.19
N GLU A 381 -7.87 11.36 38.23
CA GLU A 381 -8.31 11.43 36.83
C GLU A 381 -8.89 10.09 36.38
N ASN A 382 -10.02 10.09 35.67
CA ASN A 382 -10.69 8.88 35.20
C ASN A 382 -10.96 8.98 33.69
N TYR A 383 -10.42 8.05 32.92
CA TYR A 383 -10.58 7.99 31.47
C TYR A 383 -11.13 6.63 31.02
N VAL A 384 -11.84 6.62 29.89
CA VAL A 384 -12.38 5.44 29.21
C VAL A 384 -11.73 5.34 27.85
N ILE A 385 -11.09 4.20 27.60
CA ILE A 385 -10.38 3.91 26.36
C ILE A 385 -11.00 2.67 25.73
N VAL A 386 -11.57 2.82 24.54
CA VAL A 386 -12.14 1.72 23.78
C VAL A 386 -11.26 1.44 22.58
N GLN A 387 -10.59 0.29 22.55
CA GLN A 387 -9.86 -0.14 21.36
C GLN A 387 -10.79 -0.83 20.36
N SER A 388 -10.60 -0.55 19.08
CA SER A 388 -11.34 -1.18 18.00
C SER A 388 -10.60 -1.14 16.66
N GLU A 389 -11.11 -1.84 15.66
CA GLU A 389 -10.54 -1.88 14.31
C GLU A 389 -11.48 -1.31 13.24
N TRP A 390 -10.88 -0.72 12.20
CA TRP A 390 -11.56 -0.34 10.97
C TRP A 390 -11.09 -1.18 9.78
N TYR A 391 -12.05 -1.72 9.04
CA TYR A 391 -11.84 -2.52 7.83
C TYR A 391 -12.51 -1.81 6.67
N THR A 392 -11.72 -1.17 5.83
CA THR A 392 -12.18 -0.10 4.95
C THR A 392 -12.04 -0.46 3.48
N LYS A 393 -13.03 -0.04 2.69
CA LYS A 393 -12.95 0.10 1.24
C LYS A 393 -13.39 1.51 0.85
N LEU A 394 -12.84 2.04 -0.23
CA LEU A 394 -13.21 3.35 -0.73
C LEU A 394 -14.67 3.34 -1.20
N ALA A 395 -15.50 4.23 -0.66
CA ALA A 395 -16.87 4.43 -1.11
C ALA A 395 -16.95 5.57 -2.14
N SER A 396 -16.43 6.74 -1.80
CA SER A 396 -16.38 7.92 -2.69
C SER A 396 -15.48 9.00 -2.11
N GLY A 397 -14.61 9.61 -2.91
CA GLY A 397 -13.76 10.72 -2.46
C GLY A 397 -12.84 10.32 -1.30
N ASN A 398 -13.07 10.91 -0.11
CA ASN A 398 -12.40 10.59 1.16
C ASN A 398 -13.28 9.77 2.12
N VAL A 399 -14.42 9.27 1.63
CA VAL A 399 -15.39 8.51 2.41
C VAL A 399 -15.14 7.02 2.20
N MET A 400 -14.97 6.31 3.30
CA MET A 400 -14.76 4.88 3.38
C MET A 400 -16.07 4.18 3.80
N ALA A 401 -16.14 2.88 3.51
CA ALA A 401 -17.24 1.98 3.86
C ALA A 401 -16.69 0.64 4.37
N PRO A 402 -17.51 -0.20 5.01
CA PRO A 402 -17.07 -1.50 5.51
C PRO A 402 -16.61 -2.44 4.39
N ASP A 403 -15.45 -3.07 4.60
CA ASP A 403 -14.96 -4.21 3.82
C ASP A 403 -15.08 -5.51 4.62
N TYR A 404 -16.15 -6.26 4.35
CA TYR A 404 -16.43 -7.51 5.06
C TYR A 404 -15.41 -8.62 4.77
N GLN A 405 -14.74 -8.60 3.61
CA GLN A 405 -13.72 -9.61 3.33
C GLN A 405 -12.47 -9.35 4.17
N LYS A 406 -12.04 -8.08 4.30
CA LYS A 406 -10.95 -7.71 5.21
C LYS A 406 -11.26 -8.07 6.66
N MET A 407 -12.52 -7.94 7.09
CA MET A 407 -12.96 -8.39 8.42
C MET A 407 -12.76 -9.90 8.60
N LEU A 408 -13.17 -10.71 7.61
CA LEU A 408 -12.98 -12.18 7.64
C LEU A 408 -11.49 -12.57 7.62
N ASP A 409 -10.67 -11.82 6.91
CA ASP A 409 -9.23 -12.04 6.80
C ASP A 409 -8.45 -11.49 8.00
N ILE A 410 -9.11 -10.82 8.95
CA ILE A 410 -8.51 -10.14 10.11
C ILE A 410 -7.37 -9.20 9.65
N ARG A 411 -7.67 -8.40 8.61
CA ARG A 411 -6.74 -7.44 8.02
C ARG A 411 -7.27 -6.02 8.20
N PRO A 412 -7.14 -5.43 9.40
CA PRO A 412 -7.59 -4.07 9.64
C PRO A 412 -6.71 -3.05 8.89
N ASP A 413 -7.32 -1.95 8.47
CA ASP A 413 -6.61 -0.81 7.90
C ASP A 413 -6.24 0.21 8.99
N GLU A 414 -7.01 0.27 10.08
CA GLU A 414 -6.68 1.04 11.28
C GLU A 414 -7.02 0.22 12.53
N VAL A 415 -6.22 0.39 13.58
CA VAL A 415 -6.52 -0.05 14.95
C VAL A 415 -6.45 1.20 15.81
N VAL A 416 -7.51 1.52 16.53
CA VAL A 416 -7.69 2.87 17.08
C VAL A 416 -8.12 2.84 18.53
N PHE A 417 -7.83 3.90 19.27
CA PHE A 417 -8.46 4.20 20.54
C PHE A 417 -9.60 5.19 20.33
N ASN A 418 -10.78 4.90 20.89
CA ASN A 418 -11.98 5.73 20.84
C ASN A 418 -12.40 6.14 19.42
N GLY A 419 -12.25 5.23 18.45
CA GLY A 419 -12.84 5.31 17.11
C GLY A 419 -12.05 6.12 16.08
N VAL A 420 -11.02 6.87 16.50
CA VAL A 420 -10.25 7.75 15.59
C VAL A 420 -8.75 7.50 15.74
N ALA A 421 -8.08 7.27 14.62
CA ALA A 421 -6.64 7.02 14.57
C ALA A 421 -5.83 8.19 15.13
N LYS A 422 -4.91 7.91 16.06
CA LYS A 422 -3.94 8.87 16.62
C LYS A 422 -4.54 10.11 17.31
N GLN A 423 -5.85 10.13 17.59
CA GLN A 423 -6.51 11.33 18.13
C GLN A 423 -5.89 11.83 19.44
N TYR A 424 -5.38 10.92 20.28
CA TYR A 424 -4.74 11.25 21.55
C TYR A 424 -3.24 11.56 21.45
N VAL A 425 -2.67 11.49 20.25
CA VAL A 425 -1.37 12.13 19.96
C VAL A 425 -1.59 13.63 19.71
N ASP A 426 -2.61 13.96 18.92
CA ASP A 426 -2.98 15.35 18.63
C ASP A 426 -3.61 16.05 19.85
N HIS A 427 -4.35 15.30 20.67
CA HIS A 427 -5.05 15.80 21.87
C HIS A 427 -4.71 14.92 23.09
N PRO A 428 -3.53 15.10 23.71
CA PRO A 428 -3.09 14.27 24.83
C PRO A 428 -4.06 14.25 26.01
N LEU A 429 -4.13 13.09 26.67
CA LEU A 429 -4.74 12.99 28.01
C LEU A 429 -3.87 13.72 29.03
N THR A 430 -4.45 14.21 30.13
CA THR A 430 -3.71 15.02 31.11
C THR A 430 -3.79 14.43 32.50
N VAL A 431 -2.68 14.43 33.24
CA VAL A 431 -2.65 14.12 34.68
C VAL A 431 -1.56 14.94 35.35
N THR A 432 -1.68 15.22 36.64
CA THR A 432 -0.59 15.85 37.40
C THR A 432 0.38 14.79 37.94
N ALA A 433 1.67 15.08 37.91
CA ALA A 433 2.71 14.19 38.43
C ALA A 433 2.41 13.74 39.87
N GLY A 434 2.54 12.44 40.13
CA GLY A 434 2.24 11.81 41.43
C GLY A 434 0.74 11.63 41.73
N LYS A 435 -0.16 12.06 40.84
CA LYS A 435 -1.60 11.79 40.96
C LYS A 435 -1.98 10.46 40.32
N ARG A 436 -3.03 9.83 40.83
CA ARG A 436 -3.53 8.56 40.32
C ARG A 436 -4.47 8.80 39.15
N MET A 437 -4.12 8.23 38.00
CA MET A 437 -5.01 8.11 36.87
C MET A 437 -5.61 6.71 36.83
N ARG A 438 -6.90 6.62 36.55
CA ARG A 438 -7.61 5.37 36.27
C ARG A 438 -8.07 5.33 34.82
N LEU A 439 -7.74 4.24 34.13
CA LEU A 439 -8.14 3.97 32.76
C LEU A 439 -9.09 2.77 32.76
N TYR A 440 -10.33 2.99 32.36
CA TYR A 440 -11.31 1.95 32.08
C TYR A 440 -11.16 1.55 30.61
N PHE A 441 -10.52 0.41 30.37
CA PHE A 441 -10.22 -0.05 29.03
C PHE A 441 -11.23 -1.10 28.59
N VAL A 442 -11.74 -0.98 27.37
CA VAL A 442 -12.58 -1.98 26.71
C VAL A 442 -11.98 -2.27 25.35
N ASN A 443 -11.65 -3.52 25.05
CA ASN A 443 -11.31 -3.90 23.69
C ASN A 443 -12.59 -4.36 22.98
N ALA A 444 -13.21 -3.47 22.20
CA ALA A 444 -14.42 -3.81 21.46
C ALA A 444 -14.15 -4.77 20.29
N GLY A 445 -12.92 -4.83 19.79
CA GLY A 445 -12.56 -5.65 18.63
C GLY A 445 -13.05 -5.07 17.30
N PRO A 446 -13.57 -5.89 16.36
CA PRO A 446 -14.14 -7.22 16.59
C PRO A 446 -13.15 -8.40 16.70
N SER A 447 -11.85 -8.26 16.39
CA SER A 447 -10.98 -9.44 16.26
C SER A 447 -9.58 -9.32 16.86
N MET A 448 -9.03 -8.12 17.03
CA MET A 448 -7.65 -7.97 17.48
C MET A 448 -7.54 -8.00 19.00
N TRP A 449 -6.43 -8.54 19.49
CA TRP A 449 -6.03 -8.44 20.89
C TRP A 449 -5.33 -7.11 21.13
N SER A 450 -5.51 -6.54 22.32
CA SER A 450 -4.71 -5.40 22.77
C SER A 450 -3.63 -5.85 23.74
N ALA A 451 -2.37 -5.54 23.45
CA ALA A 451 -1.28 -5.63 24.41
C ALA A 451 -1.06 -4.26 25.07
N PHE A 452 -2.02 -3.82 25.89
CA PHE A 452 -2.09 -2.45 26.39
C PHE A 452 -0.91 -2.11 27.30
N HIS A 453 -0.24 -0.99 27.03
CA HIS A 453 0.99 -0.57 27.70
C HIS A 453 1.13 0.96 27.77
N ILE A 454 1.72 1.48 28.86
CA ILE A 454 2.17 2.87 28.97
C ILE A 454 3.71 2.89 28.94
N ILE A 455 4.29 3.42 27.88
CA ILE A 455 5.73 3.56 27.70
C ILE A 455 6.29 4.51 28.77
N GLY A 456 7.28 4.02 29.53
CA GLY A 456 7.88 4.75 30.65
C GLY A 456 7.08 4.68 31.96
N GLY A 457 5.94 3.97 31.97
CA GLY A 457 5.12 3.76 33.15
C GLY A 457 4.95 2.27 33.50
N MET A 458 4.34 2.02 34.65
CA MET A 458 3.85 0.71 35.07
C MET A 458 2.45 0.88 35.66
N PHE A 459 1.62 -0.16 35.57
CA PHE A 459 0.34 -0.19 36.25
C PHE A 459 0.54 -0.58 37.71
N ASP A 460 0.17 0.33 38.62
CA ASP A 460 0.13 0.04 40.05
C ASP A 460 -0.88 -1.07 40.34
N ARG A 461 -2.01 -1.02 39.62
CA ARG A 461 -3.10 -1.98 39.75
C ARG A 461 -3.75 -2.25 38.39
N VAL A 462 -3.95 -3.52 38.09
CA VAL A 462 -4.82 -3.98 36.99
C VAL A 462 -5.95 -4.77 37.61
N TYR A 463 -7.19 -4.39 37.34
CA TYR A 463 -8.40 -5.08 37.78
C TYR A 463 -9.09 -5.71 36.56
N PRO A 464 -8.96 -7.03 36.36
CA PRO A 464 -9.67 -7.72 35.28
C PRO A 464 -11.20 -7.68 35.43
N ASP A 465 -11.70 -7.52 36.66
CA ASP A 465 -13.12 -7.64 37.02
C ASP A 465 -13.62 -6.47 37.91
N ALA A 466 -12.87 -5.36 37.96
CA ALA A 466 -13.10 -4.23 38.86
C ALA A 466 -13.23 -4.59 40.36
N ASN A 467 -12.80 -5.78 40.78
CA ASN A 467 -12.83 -6.17 42.17
C ASN A 467 -11.53 -5.72 42.87
N PRO A 468 -11.60 -4.85 43.89
CA PRO A 468 -10.42 -4.40 44.63
C PRO A 468 -9.60 -5.53 45.27
N ALA A 469 -10.15 -6.73 45.43
CA ALA A 469 -9.45 -7.88 45.99
C ALA A 469 -8.66 -8.69 44.94
N HIS A 470 -8.95 -8.54 43.64
CA HIS A 470 -8.40 -9.37 42.58
C HIS A 470 -7.38 -8.63 41.68
N PHE A 471 -6.88 -7.48 42.15
CA PHE A 471 -5.94 -6.70 41.36
C PHE A 471 -4.56 -7.36 41.23
N GLN A 472 -3.94 -7.18 40.07
CA GLN A 472 -2.53 -7.46 39.83
C GLN A 472 -1.73 -6.17 40.00
N SER A 473 -0.49 -6.24 40.51
CA SER A 473 0.36 -5.06 40.72
C SER A 473 1.72 -5.21 40.07
N GLY A 474 2.35 -4.09 39.71
CA GLY A 474 3.65 -4.10 39.03
C GLY A 474 3.57 -4.65 37.61
N VAL A 475 2.43 -4.48 36.95
CA VAL A 475 2.20 -4.97 35.57
C VAL A 475 2.70 -3.91 34.60
N SER A 476 3.59 -4.26 33.67
CA SER A 476 4.03 -3.34 32.62
C SER A 476 3.06 -3.32 31.43
N THR A 477 2.58 -4.50 31.04
CA THR A 477 1.73 -4.71 29.85
C THR A 477 0.68 -5.75 30.18
N TYR A 478 -0.55 -5.52 29.75
CA TYR A 478 -1.66 -6.44 30.00
C TYR A 478 -2.41 -6.75 28.69
N SER A 479 -2.76 -8.02 28.50
CA SER A 479 -3.52 -8.46 27.33
C SER A 479 -5.02 -8.34 27.58
N VAL A 480 -5.72 -7.62 26.71
CA VAL A 480 -7.19 -7.51 26.73
C VAL A 480 -7.73 -8.10 25.44
N GLY A 481 -8.49 -9.18 25.53
CA GLY A 481 -9.08 -9.88 24.39
C GLY A 481 -10.24 -9.12 23.74
N PRO A 482 -10.62 -9.43 22.49
CA PRO A 482 -11.78 -8.82 21.85
C PRO A 482 -13.07 -9.15 22.64
N GLY A 483 -13.84 -8.12 22.98
CA GLY A 483 -15.02 -8.20 23.84
C GLY A 483 -14.70 -8.13 25.35
N GLU A 484 -13.44 -8.04 25.75
CA GLU A 484 -13.02 -7.95 27.16
C GLU A 484 -12.81 -6.48 27.60
N GLY A 485 -12.88 -6.24 28.90
CA GLY A 485 -12.44 -4.99 29.50
C GLY A 485 -11.61 -5.21 30.76
N ALA A 486 -10.83 -4.20 31.13
CA ALA A 486 -10.00 -4.18 32.32
C ALA A 486 -9.83 -2.75 32.83
N ILE A 487 -9.59 -2.57 34.12
CA ILE A 487 -9.34 -1.26 34.72
C ILE A 487 -7.86 -1.17 35.13
N PHE A 488 -7.23 -0.05 34.82
CA PHE A 488 -5.82 0.21 35.12
C PHE A 488 -5.69 1.43 36.01
N ASP A 489 -4.99 1.30 37.14
CA ASP A 489 -4.48 2.45 37.90
C ASP A 489 -3.00 2.64 37.59
N ALA A 490 -2.59 3.88 37.33
CA ALA A 490 -1.20 4.27 37.17
C ALA A 490 -0.91 5.60 37.88
N VAL A 491 0.26 5.69 38.50
CA VAL A 491 0.84 6.92 39.06
C VAL A 491 2.15 7.20 38.34
N LEU A 492 2.20 8.32 37.61
CA LEU A 492 3.40 8.77 36.89
C LEU A 492 4.06 9.89 37.71
N GLU A 493 5.22 9.60 38.29
CA GLU A 493 5.85 10.49 39.28
C GLU A 493 6.58 11.69 38.65
N GLU A 494 7.08 11.54 37.42
CA GLU A 494 7.83 12.60 36.74
C GLU A 494 6.98 13.26 35.65
N PRO A 495 7.07 14.61 35.49
CA PRO A 495 6.40 15.29 34.40
C PRO A 495 7.02 14.92 33.05
N GLY A 496 6.20 14.82 32.02
CA GLY A 496 6.64 14.43 30.68
C GLY A 496 5.52 13.88 29.80
N HIS A 497 5.89 13.36 28.64
CA HIS A 497 4.97 12.71 27.71
C HIS A 497 5.15 11.21 27.77
N TYR A 498 4.09 10.50 28.14
CA TYR A 498 4.07 9.05 28.29
C TYR A 498 3.12 8.46 27.24
N PRO A 499 3.65 7.84 26.17
CA PRO A 499 2.80 7.19 25.18
C PRO A 499 2.07 5.98 25.77
N PHE A 500 0.78 5.87 25.50
CA PHE A 500 0.03 4.62 25.71
C PHE A 500 -0.31 3.98 24.36
N VAL A 501 -0.15 2.67 24.29
CA VAL A 501 -0.11 1.93 23.02
C VAL A 501 -0.77 0.57 23.15
N ASP A 502 -1.18 0.02 22.01
CA ASP A 502 -1.15 -1.43 21.81
C ASP A 502 0.28 -1.85 21.43
N HIS A 503 0.89 -2.68 22.27
CA HIS A 503 2.28 -3.11 22.12
C HIS A 503 2.48 -4.16 21.00
N SER A 504 1.40 -4.60 20.35
CA SER A 504 1.50 -5.16 19.00
C SER A 504 1.85 -4.02 18.04
N PHE A 505 3.14 -3.70 17.88
CA PHE A 505 3.60 -2.45 17.24
C PHE A 505 3.05 -2.16 15.84
N ALA A 506 2.58 -3.18 15.11
CA ALA A 506 1.80 -2.95 13.90
C ALA A 506 0.52 -2.12 14.19
N HIS A 507 -0.21 -2.42 15.26
CA HIS A 507 -1.42 -1.70 15.68
C HIS A 507 -1.09 -0.26 16.08
N LEU A 508 0.06 -0.01 16.72
CA LEU A 508 0.56 1.34 16.98
C LEU A 508 0.71 2.11 15.65
N MET A 509 1.35 1.50 14.65
CA MET A 509 1.50 2.11 13.31
C MET A 509 0.15 2.36 12.63
N LEU A 510 -0.82 1.47 12.84
CA LEU A 510 -2.20 1.56 12.39
C LEU A 510 -3.09 2.47 13.27
N GLY A 511 -2.53 3.24 14.22
CA GLY A 511 -3.25 4.30 14.93
C GLY A 511 -3.53 4.08 16.42
N ALA A 512 -3.17 2.93 17.00
CA ALA A 512 -3.44 2.57 18.40
C ALA A 512 -2.38 3.18 19.33
N VAL A 513 -2.32 4.51 19.34
CA VAL A 513 -1.38 5.30 20.12
C VAL A 513 -2.04 6.58 20.63
N GLY A 514 -1.69 6.96 21.85
CA GLY A 514 -1.98 8.27 22.42
C GLY A 514 -0.89 8.71 23.38
N ILE A 515 -0.95 9.96 23.83
CA ILE A 515 -0.02 10.55 24.78
C ILE A 515 -0.76 10.90 26.07
N ILE A 516 -0.14 10.59 27.21
CA ILE A 516 -0.47 11.18 28.50
C ILE A 516 0.56 12.29 28.76
N ASP A 517 0.08 13.52 28.83
CA ASP A 517 0.82 14.73 29.18
C ASP A 517 0.77 14.93 30.69
N VAL A 518 1.82 14.47 31.36
CA VAL A 518 1.98 14.56 32.81
C VAL A 518 2.49 15.94 33.18
N LYS A 519 1.61 16.76 33.76
CA LYS A 519 1.92 18.12 34.22
C LYS A 519 2.73 18.10 35.52
N PRO A 520 3.67 19.04 35.72
CA PRO A 520 4.40 19.13 36.97
C PRO A 520 3.45 19.42 38.14
N ALA A 521 3.67 18.76 39.28
CA ALA A 521 2.98 19.11 40.52
C ALA A 521 3.42 20.49 41.02
N GLU A 522 2.57 21.14 41.81
CA GLU A 522 2.91 22.43 42.40
C GLU A 522 4.19 22.34 43.24
N GLY A 523 5.14 23.25 43.00
CA GLY A 523 6.46 23.24 43.66
C GLY A 523 7.47 22.25 43.06
N MET A 524 7.11 21.47 42.04
CA MET A 524 8.02 20.55 41.35
C MET A 524 8.85 21.31 40.31
N THR A 525 10.18 21.31 40.45
CA THR A 525 11.11 21.81 39.42
C THR A 525 11.46 20.69 38.46
N ALA A 526 11.46 20.96 37.14
CA ALA A 526 11.72 19.98 36.07
C ALA A 526 12.88 19.02 36.41
N THR A 527 12.57 17.72 36.37
CA THR A 527 13.41 16.62 36.83
C THR A 527 14.52 16.34 35.82
N ARG A 528 15.77 16.38 36.30
CA ARG A 528 16.98 15.79 35.70
C ARG A 528 17.09 15.77 34.16
N LYS A 529 17.96 16.60 33.60
CA LYS A 529 18.39 16.43 32.19
C LYS A 529 19.11 15.07 32.01
N PRO A 530 18.85 14.34 30.92
CA PRO A 530 19.57 13.10 30.64
C PRO A 530 21.08 13.39 30.52
N VAL A 531 21.89 12.64 31.26
CA VAL A 531 23.36 12.74 31.17
C VAL A 531 23.81 11.79 30.08
N ILE A 532 23.92 12.31 28.86
CA ILE A 532 24.46 11.57 27.73
C ILE A 532 25.99 11.64 27.80
N THR A 533 26.62 10.59 28.34
CA THR A 533 28.08 10.49 28.34
C THR A 533 28.51 9.82 27.04
N LYS A 534 29.24 10.53 26.18
CA LYS A 534 29.92 9.90 25.04
C LYS A 534 30.98 8.96 25.59
N THR A 535 30.74 7.66 25.52
CA THR A 535 31.81 6.67 25.70
C THR A 535 32.84 6.89 24.60
N ALA A 536 34.12 6.74 24.94
CA ALA A 536 35.18 6.79 23.93
C ALA A 536 34.83 5.75 22.86
N GLN A 537 34.60 6.21 21.62
CA GLN A 537 34.46 5.30 20.50
C GLN A 537 35.69 4.41 20.50
N ALA A 538 35.50 3.08 20.45
CA ALA A 538 36.60 2.17 20.17
C ALA A 538 37.32 2.74 18.95
N THR A 539 38.63 2.98 19.05
CA THR A 539 39.42 3.47 17.92
C THR A 539 39.08 2.55 16.75
N PRO A 540 38.49 3.06 15.66
CA PRO A 540 38.20 2.23 14.50
C PRO A 540 39.49 1.48 14.18
N ALA A 541 39.39 0.18 13.94
CA ALA A 541 40.51 -0.57 13.37
C ALA A 541 41.06 0.29 12.23
N ALA A 542 42.38 0.59 12.29
CA ALA A 542 43.00 1.58 11.42
C ALA A 542 42.43 1.43 10.01
N ALA A 543 41.76 2.48 9.52
CA ALA A 543 41.08 2.44 8.24
C ALA A 543 42.04 1.85 7.21
N GLU A 544 41.57 0.85 6.46
CA GLU A 544 42.37 0.13 5.48
C GLU A 544 43.19 1.14 4.66
N PRO A 545 44.52 0.96 4.52
CA PRO A 545 45.36 1.98 3.92
C PRO A 545 44.82 2.35 2.54
N ALA A 546 44.66 3.65 2.30
CA ALA A 546 44.14 4.15 1.03
C ALA A 546 44.97 3.55 -0.12
N PRO A 547 44.33 3.11 -1.21
CA PRO A 547 45.04 2.53 -2.34
C PRO A 547 46.13 3.48 -2.83
N THR A 548 47.35 2.99 -2.96
CA THR A 548 48.50 3.79 -3.40
C THR A 548 48.40 4.06 -4.91
N GLY A 549 47.86 5.22 -5.29
CA GLY A 549 47.69 5.66 -6.67
C GLY A 549 46.71 6.82 -6.80
N PRO A 550 46.55 7.43 -7.98
CA PRO A 550 45.50 8.44 -8.20
C PRO A 550 44.12 7.83 -7.96
N TYR A 551 43.24 8.53 -7.26
CA TYR A 551 41.89 8.05 -6.96
C TYR A 551 41.15 7.67 -8.25
N LYS A 552 40.63 6.44 -8.27
CA LYS A 552 39.74 5.94 -9.32
C LYS A 552 38.51 5.34 -8.64
N PHE A 553 37.35 5.87 -8.99
CA PHE A 553 36.07 5.34 -8.54
C PHE A 553 35.92 3.89 -9.00
N ASP A 554 35.59 3.02 -8.06
CA ASP A 554 35.33 1.60 -8.27
C ASP A 554 33.93 1.27 -7.74
N PRO A 555 32.94 1.02 -8.63
CA PRO A 555 31.57 0.77 -8.23
C PRO A 555 31.41 -0.39 -7.24
N ALA A 556 32.19 -1.47 -7.35
CA ALA A 556 32.02 -2.65 -6.51
C ALA A 556 32.52 -2.41 -5.07
N ARG A 557 33.67 -1.73 -4.95
CA ARG A 557 34.20 -1.28 -3.65
C ARG A 557 33.25 -0.30 -2.98
N ALA A 558 32.71 0.63 -3.77
CA ALA A 558 31.79 1.66 -3.31
C ALA A 558 30.44 1.10 -2.86
N GLU A 559 29.87 0.15 -3.61
CA GLU A 559 28.66 -0.59 -3.22
C GLU A 559 28.86 -1.38 -1.92
N SER A 560 30.01 -2.05 -1.77
CA SER A 560 30.33 -2.78 -0.53
C SER A 560 30.45 -1.84 0.67
N ALA A 561 31.08 -0.68 0.49
CA ALA A 561 31.18 0.34 1.53
C ALA A 561 29.80 0.92 1.90
N TYR A 562 28.92 1.16 0.92
CA TYR A 562 27.55 1.59 1.15
C TYR A 562 26.74 0.52 1.89
N ALA A 563 26.80 -0.74 1.46
CA ALA A 563 26.07 -1.83 2.10
C ALA A 563 26.47 -2.01 3.57
N ALA A 564 27.76 -1.87 3.88
CA ALA A 564 28.28 -2.02 5.25
C ALA A 564 27.91 -0.87 6.20
N ASN A 565 27.69 0.36 5.69
CA ASN A 565 27.58 1.55 6.54
C ASN A 565 26.23 2.29 6.42
N CYS A 566 25.55 2.18 5.28
CA CYS A 566 24.42 3.03 4.91
C CYS A 566 23.14 2.23 4.61
N GLY A 567 23.30 1.02 4.04
CA GLY A 567 22.19 0.20 3.56
C GLY A 567 21.19 -0.26 4.62
N ALA A 568 21.58 -0.34 5.90
CA ALA A 568 20.67 -0.73 6.98
C ALA A 568 19.51 0.27 7.17
N CYS A 569 19.75 1.56 6.96
CA CYS A 569 18.74 2.61 7.07
C CYS A 569 18.18 3.00 5.70
N HIS A 570 19.06 3.23 4.73
CA HIS A 570 18.67 3.72 3.40
C HIS A 570 18.26 2.63 2.42
N GLN A 571 18.29 1.36 2.85
CA GLN A 571 18.01 0.16 2.05
C GLN A 571 19.03 -0.05 0.92
N ALA A 572 19.12 -1.28 0.40
CA ALA A 572 20.00 -1.60 -0.72
C ALA A 572 19.66 -0.83 -2.00
N ASN A 573 18.39 -0.43 -2.14
CA ASN A 573 17.88 0.30 -3.30
C ASN A 573 17.84 1.83 -3.09
N GLY A 574 18.36 2.34 -1.97
CA GLY A 574 18.40 3.78 -1.67
C GLY A 574 17.04 4.42 -1.44
N GLN A 575 15.95 3.66 -1.30
CA GLN A 575 14.60 4.21 -1.07
C GLN A 575 14.37 4.65 0.38
N GLY A 576 15.21 4.17 1.32
CA GLY A 576 14.96 4.36 2.74
C GLY A 576 13.62 3.80 3.17
N MET A 577 12.99 4.47 4.12
CA MET A 577 11.66 4.14 4.64
C MET A 577 10.90 5.45 4.82
N ALA A 578 9.81 5.63 4.06
CA ALA A 578 9.05 6.87 4.05
C ALA A 578 8.67 7.31 5.48
N GLY A 579 8.98 8.57 5.82
CA GLY A 579 8.74 9.13 7.15
C GLY A 579 9.73 8.72 8.25
N VAL A 580 10.63 7.75 8.00
CA VAL A 580 11.60 7.26 9.00
C VAL A 580 13.04 7.49 8.54
N PHE A 581 13.41 7.02 7.35
CA PHE A 581 14.74 7.19 6.75
C PHE A 581 14.59 7.76 5.34
N PRO A 582 15.23 8.88 5.01
CA PRO A 582 14.97 9.54 3.73
C PRO A 582 15.52 8.73 2.55
N PRO A 583 14.87 8.84 1.38
CA PRO A 583 15.39 8.27 0.15
C PRO A 583 16.68 8.99 -0.24
N LEU A 584 17.66 8.22 -0.71
CA LEU A 584 18.87 8.68 -1.40
C LEU A 584 18.66 8.67 -2.92
N VAL A 585 17.72 7.84 -3.41
CA VAL A 585 17.25 7.87 -4.80
C VAL A 585 16.52 9.19 -5.08
N ASN A 586 16.86 9.83 -6.19
CA ASN A 586 16.34 11.13 -6.63
C ASN A 586 16.52 12.29 -5.63
N ASN A 587 17.27 12.09 -4.55
CA ASN A 587 17.42 13.10 -3.50
C ASN A 587 18.14 14.34 -4.02
N LYS A 588 17.59 15.53 -3.75
CA LYS A 588 18.14 16.81 -4.22
C LYS A 588 19.57 17.06 -3.75
N ALA A 589 19.91 16.71 -2.50
CA ALA A 589 21.26 16.88 -1.98
C ALA A 589 22.25 15.90 -2.64
N VAL A 590 21.81 14.67 -2.89
CA VAL A 590 22.62 13.65 -3.60
C VAL A 590 22.85 14.06 -5.06
N GLN A 591 21.87 14.68 -5.72
CA GLN A 591 22.00 15.08 -7.12
C GLN A 591 22.61 16.48 -7.32
N ASP A 592 22.79 17.27 -6.25
CA ASP A 592 23.28 18.64 -6.35
C ASP A 592 24.67 18.68 -7.02
N PRO A 593 24.87 19.51 -8.07
CA PRO A 593 26.18 19.71 -8.68
C PRO A 593 27.26 20.14 -7.68
N ASN A 594 26.87 20.86 -6.62
CA ASN A 594 27.71 21.17 -5.48
C ASN A 594 27.56 20.08 -4.40
N PRO A 595 28.56 19.21 -4.19
CA PRO A 595 28.44 18.09 -3.26
C PRO A 595 28.56 18.50 -1.79
N ALA A 596 28.75 19.80 -1.47
CA ALA A 596 29.05 20.25 -0.10
C ALA A 596 28.02 19.77 0.94
N LYS A 597 26.71 19.90 0.66
CA LYS A 597 25.65 19.43 1.58
C LYS A 597 25.70 17.90 1.74
N HIS A 598 25.94 17.16 0.66
CA HIS A 598 26.00 15.70 0.71
C HIS A 598 27.21 15.21 1.52
N ILE A 599 28.37 15.82 1.30
CA ILE A 599 29.60 15.53 2.05
C ILE A 599 29.41 15.85 3.54
N SER A 600 28.86 17.03 3.87
CA SER A 600 28.67 17.44 5.27
C SER A 600 27.69 16.53 6.00
N VAL A 601 26.63 16.06 5.34
CA VAL A 601 25.65 15.13 5.95
C VAL A 601 26.31 13.81 6.36
N ILE A 602 27.21 13.25 5.54
CA ILE A 602 27.91 12.01 5.89
C ILE A 602 28.97 12.26 6.96
N LEU A 603 29.70 13.38 6.89
CA LEU A 603 30.73 13.71 7.87
C LEU A 603 30.13 14.00 9.25
N ASP A 604 29.15 14.89 9.30
CA ASP A 604 28.68 15.52 10.54
C ASP A 604 27.31 14.99 11.01
N GLY A 605 26.66 14.15 10.20
CA GLY A 605 25.33 13.65 10.47
C GLY A 605 24.23 14.64 10.11
N LEU A 606 22.97 14.25 10.35
CA LEU A 606 21.81 15.07 10.02
C LEU A 606 20.61 14.67 10.89
N GLN A 607 19.78 15.61 11.30
CA GLN A 607 18.53 15.32 12.02
C GLN A 607 17.48 16.40 11.76
N GLY A 608 16.21 16.00 11.60
CA GLY A 608 15.07 16.93 11.57
C GLY A 608 14.91 17.70 10.26
N GLU A 609 15.55 17.28 9.17
CA GLU A 609 15.39 17.91 7.87
C GLU A 609 14.07 17.54 7.21
N GLU A 610 13.50 18.50 6.51
CA GLU A 610 12.38 18.28 5.59
C GLU A 610 12.91 17.95 4.19
N ILE A 611 12.50 16.80 3.66
CA ILE A 611 12.83 16.35 2.30
C ILE A 611 11.52 16.08 1.58
N ASP A 612 11.26 16.86 0.52
CA ASP A 612 10.08 16.77 -0.33
C ASP A 612 8.75 16.75 0.45
N GLY A 613 8.65 17.60 1.48
CA GLY A 613 7.44 17.77 2.28
C GLY A 613 7.26 16.72 3.38
N THR A 614 8.25 15.85 3.61
CA THR A 614 8.28 14.89 4.73
C THR A 614 9.44 15.23 5.64
N VAL A 615 9.16 15.41 6.94
CA VAL A 615 10.18 15.69 7.96
C VAL A 615 10.73 14.36 8.49
N TYR A 616 12.05 14.19 8.44
CA TYR A 616 12.74 13.00 8.91
C TYR A 616 13.42 13.27 10.26
N GLN A 617 12.81 12.76 11.34
CA GLN A 617 13.24 13.02 12.72
C GLN A 617 14.37 12.09 13.20
N SER A 618 14.57 10.96 12.52
CA SER A 618 15.63 9.99 12.84
C SER A 618 17.01 10.64 12.65
N PRO A 619 17.88 10.64 13.67
CA PRO A 619 19.23 11.18 13.53
C PRO A 619 20.09 10.24 12.67
N MET A 620 20.71 10.77 11.63
CA MET A 620 21.83 10.15 10.93
C MET A 620 23.13 10.45 11.69
N PRO A 621 23.86 9.43 12.16
CA PRO A 621 25.11 9.65 12.90
C PRO A 621 26.24 10.18 11.99
N PRO A 622 27.22 10.92 12.55
CA PRO A 622 28.40 11.37 11.83
C PRO A 622 29.37 10.21 11.53
N PHE A 623 29.92 10.16 10.31
CA PHE A 623 30.94 9.20 9.90
C PHE A 623 32.36 9.79 9.81
N LYS A 624 32.53 11.09 10.12
CA LYS A 624 33.85 11.76 10.14
C LYS A 624 34.89 11.02 10.99
N GLY A 625 34.50 10.40 12.10
CA GLY A 625 35.43 9.64 12.95
C GLY A 625 35.64 8.18 12.53
N ALA A 626 34.77 7.62 11.69
CA ALA A 626 34.68 6.17 11.44
C ALA A 626 35.27 5.76 10.07
N LEU A 627 35.15 6.64 9.06
CA LEU A 627 35.56 6.36 7.68
C LEU A 627 36.65 7.33 7.24
N ASN A 628 37.54 6.89 6.35
CA ASN A 628 38.54 7.75 5.72
C ASN A 628 37.98 8.49 4.49
N ASP A 629 38.74 9.42 3.93
CA ASP A 629 38.32 10.26 2.80
C ASP A 629 37.96 9.45 1.55
N THR A 630 38.70 8.37 1.27
CA THR A 630 38.45 7.51 0.11
C THR A 630 37.15 6.73 0.27
N GLN A 631 36.91 6.17 1.45
CA GLN A 631 35.68 5.43 1.75
C GLN A 631 34.44 6.33 1.66
N ILE A 632 34.53 7.56 2.18
CA ILE A 632 33.42 8.52 2.06
C ILE A 632 33.22 8.95 0.61
N ALA A 633 34.29 9.24 -0.14
CA ALA A 633 34.17 9.56 -1.56
C ALA A 633 33.54 8.41 -2.35
N ASP A 634 33.91 7.16 -2.06
CA ASP A 634 33.31 5.98 -2.69
C ASP A 634 31.83 5.83 -2.35
N ILE A 635 31.43 5.95 -1.07
CA ILE A 635 30.02 5.90 -0.66
C ILE A 635 29.21 6.99 -1.36
N ILE A 636 29.69 8.24 -1.31
CA ILE A 636 29.05 9.37 -1.99
C ILE A 636 28.91 9.09 -3.48
N ASN A 637 29.96 8.59 -4.12
CA ASN A 637 29.94 8.29 -5.54
C ASN A 637 29.01 7.13 -5.90
N HIS A 638 28.89 6.11 -5.05
CA HIS A 638 27.86 5.09 -5.19
C HIS A 638 26.48 5.73 -5.15
N GLU A 639 26.16 6.51 -4.11
CA GLU A 639 24.86 7.17 -3.98
C GLU A 639 24.56 8.11 -5.17
N ARG A 640 25.57 8.84 -5.65
CA ARG A 640 25.44 9.81 -6.76
C ARG A 640 25.32 9.17 -8.13
N SER A 641 25.70 7.90 -8.28
CA SER A 641 25.68 7.17 -9.56
C SER A 641 24.71 5.98 -9.58
N SER A 642 24.18 5.57 -8.43
CA SER A 642 23.22 4.48 -8.28
C SER A 642 21.77 4.97 -8.43
N TRP A 643 20.85 4.02 -8.68
CA TRP A 643 19.40 4.22 -8.69
C TRP A 643 18.88 5.32 -9.64
N GLY A 644 19.66 5.66 -10.67
CA GLY A 644 19.33 6.71 -11.64
C GLY A 644 19.80 8.11 -11.26
N ASN A 645 20.47 8.27 -10.11
CA ASN A 645 21.12 9.52 -9.73
C ASN A 645 22.23 9.87 -10.73
N LYS A 646 22.40 11.18 -10.99
CA LYS A 646 23.40 11.71 -11.93
C LYS A 646 24.29 12.76 -11.27
N GLY A 647 24.58 12.60 -9.99
CA GLY A 647 25.44 13.51 -9.25
C GLY A 647 26.87 13.46 -9.79
N LYS A 648 27.52 14.62 -9.90
CA LYS A 648 28.94 14.72 -10.27
C LYS A 648 29.80 13.99 -9.23
N LEU A 649 30.72 13.12 -9.66
CA LEU A 649 31.60 12.40 -8.74
C LEU A 649 32.45 13.36 -7.89
N VAL A 650 32.71 12.92 -6.66
CA VAL A 650 33.46 13.60 -5.61
C VAL A 650 34.80 12.89 -5.43
N SER A 651 35.85 13.67 -5.23
CA SER A 651 37.20 13.17 -4.95
C SER A 651 37.46 13.06 -3.44
N PRO A 652 38.41 12.21 -3.01
CA PRO A 652 38.87 12.22 -1.62
C PRO A 652 39.38 13.60 -1.17
N GLU A 653 39.94 14.40 -2.08
CA GLU A 653 40.38 15.78 -1.81
C GLU A 653 39.21 16.71 -1.48
N ASP A 654 38.07 16.56 -2.15
CA ASP A 654 36.85 17.30 -1.84
C ASP A 654 36.32 16.95 -0.44
N VAL A 655 36.35 15.66 -0.08
CA VAL A 655 35.97 15.19 1.26
C VAL A 655 36.93 15.74 2.30
N LYS A 656 38.24 15.68 2.03
CA LYS A 656 39.28 16.21 2.92
C LYS A 656 39.16 17.71 3.13
N ALA A 657 38.77 18.47 2.10
CA ALA A 657 38.55 19.91 2.21
C ALA A 657 37.32 20.27 3.05
N ALA A 658 36.33 19.37 3.16
CA ALA A 658 35.13 19.55 3.95
C ALA A 658 35.26 19.06 5.41
N ARG A 659 36.35 18.36 5.75
CA ARG A 659 36.66 17.94 7.12
C ARG A 659 37.32 19.04 7.92
#